data_AF-A0A2P6PWX6-F1
#
_entry.id   AF-A0A2P6PWX6-F1
#
_cell.length_a   1.000
_cell.length_b   1.000
_cell.length_c   1.000
_cell.angle_alpha   90.00
_cell.angle_beta   90.00
_cell.angle_gamma   90.00
#
_symmetry.space_group_name_H-M   'P 1'
#
loop_
_entity.id
_entity.type
_entity.pdbx_description
1 polymer ?
#
loop_
_entity_poly.entity_id
_entity_poly.type
_entity_poly.pdbx_seq_one_letter_code
_entity_poly.pdbx_strand_id
1 'polypeptide(L)'
;MLHELLLALLGYTGDLIIDEREHSTSLGIDSPISDHPTFNLAPDISFIQPSERDLIQRIITLGFYYRELDRFATRSRNLSWIRSAKPSPAVAACKIEKPSVYRRAIANGIVEILSVYRSAVLHIEQKLLAESIPILATVTQGLTKFFVLLPPLYELILEIERDDIRGGQLLNLLHKRCHCGVPELQTCIQRLLWHAHQVMYNQLAAWMVYGILQDQHGEFFIRRMEDKDVEHGSSHQDISEKLARMSTDDTSDWHLGFHIYLDMLPEYIQMRVAESVLFAGKAIRVLRNPSHAFRFQDDVLHQQVPRGSHKIQGFSGRFPFHKDPFVEKELIGEEMLPQSEADKIETMLLELKESSEFHKRSFECAVDSIRAIAASHLWQLVVVRADLNGHLKALKDYFLLAKGDFFQCFLEESRQLMRLPPRQSTAEADLMVPFQLAALKTIGEEDKHFSRVSLRMPSFGMTIKSSQVDVPRTDGSSGALQSIASSDITLDGWDGIALEYFVDWPLQLFFTPEVLSKYCRVFQYLLRLKRTQMELEKSWASVMHQDHTDFATHRNDRVNCSVSQQRRQRSRPMWRIREHMAFLIRNLQFYIQVDVIESQWNVLQAHIQDSHDFNGLVGVHLEYLNALISQSFLDIGSLSRILDSIMKLCIRFCWNIENQESSANTSELEHIIEEFNKKSNSLYTILRSSRLVGSQRAPFLRRFLMRLNFNSFFEATARGVLNVVRPRPAVSVLNQQ
;
A
#
# COMPACT_ATOMS: atom_id res chain seq x y z
N MET A 1 -7.94 -68.27 15.75
CA MET A 1 -6.66 -67.89 15.09
C MET A 1 -6.85 -67.19 13.75
N LEU A 2 -7.15 -67.86 12.61
CA LEU A 2 -7.16 -67.20 11.29
C LEU A 2 -8.24 -66.10 11.18
N HIS A 3 -9.47 -66.41 11.58
CA HIS A 3 -10.57 -65.43 11.58
C HIS A 3 -10.26 -64.24 12.49
N GLU A 4 -9.75 -64.49 13.69
CA GLU A 4 -9.31 -63.43 14.62
C GLU A 4 -8.13 -62.62 14.09
N LEU A 5 -7.18 -63.23 13.37
CA LEU A 5 -6.07 -62.52 12.74
C LEU A 5 -6.56 -61.58 11.62
N LEU A 6 -7.52 -62.02 10.80
CA LEU A 6 -8.13 -61.17 9.76
C LEU A 6 -8.97 -60.04 10.38
N LEU A 7 -9.70 -60.32 11.47
CA LEU A 7 -10.43 -59.30 12.22
C LEU A 7 -9.50 -58.27 12.88
N ALA A 8 -8.38 -58.73 13.45
CA ALA A 8 -7.36 -57.86 14.01
C ALA A 8 -6.70 -56.97 12.97
N LEU A 9 -6.51 -57.46 11.73
CA LEU A 9 -6.05 -56.63 10.62
C LEU A 9 -7.04 -55.52 10.25
N LEU A 10 -8.33 -55.74 10.47
CA LEU A 10 -9.36 -54.71 10.34
C LEU A 10 -9.57 -53.88 11.62
N GLY A 11 -8.68 -53.99 12.61
CA GLY A 11 -8.69 -53.20 13.82
C GLY A 11 -9.67 -53.67 14.91
N TYR A 12 -10.26 -54.85 14.76
CA TYR A 12 -11.10 -55.46 15.80
C TYR A 12 -10.28 -56.39 16.69
N THR A 13 -10.28 -56.11 17.98
CA THR A 13 -9.65 -56.95 19.01
C THR A 13 -10.52 -58.17 19.32
N GLY A 14 -9.91 -59.22 19.87
CA GLY A 14 -10.58 -60.46 20.25
C GLY A 14 -9.89 -61.12 21.44
N ASP A 15 -10.24 -62.37 21.72
CA ASP A 15 -9.72 -63.09 22.90
C ASP A 15 -8.24 -63.51 22.73
N LEU A 16 -7.78 -63.77 21.50
CA LEU A 16 -6.37 -64.12 21.22
C LEU A 16 -5.48 -62.89 20.97
N ILE A 17 -6.06 -61.78 20.52
CA ILE A 17 -5.36 -60.54 20.13
C ILE A 17 -5.95 -59.40 20.96
N ILE A 18 -5.20 -59.01 21.98
CA ILE A 18 -5.63 -58.09 23.03
C ILE A 18 -4.98 -56.73 22.77
N ASP A 19 -5.74 -55.65 22.92
CA ASP A 19 -5.21 -54.29 23.00
C ASP A 19 -4.97 -53.94 24.46
N GLU A 20 -3.72 -53.66 24.84
CA GLU A 20 -3.36 -53.29 26.21
C GLU A 20 -4.11 -52.03 26.70
N ARG A 21 -4.61 -51.18 25.79
CA ARG A 21 -5.38 -49.99 26.16
C ARG A 21 -6.81 -50.28 26.60
N GLU A 22 -7.44 -51.33 26.06
CA GLU A 22 -8.83 -51.71 26.41
C GLU A 22 -8.95 -52.18 27.86
N HIS A 23 -7.84 -52.59 28.48
CA HIS A 23 -7.76 -52.89 29.91
C HIS A 23 -7.69 -51.64 30.81
N SER A 24 -7.34 -50.46 30.27
CA SER A 24 -7.10 -49.24 31.06
C SER A 24 -8.23 -48.21 30.98
N THR A 25 -8.91 -48.08 29.83
CA THR A 25 -10.05 -47.17 29.61
C THR A 25 -10.88 -47.64 28.42
N SER A 26 -12.20 -47.50 28.49
CA SER A 26 -13.08 -47.74 27.34
C SER A 26 -12.73 -46.73 26.23
N LEU A 27 -12.07 -47.19 25.17
CA LEU A 27 -11.62 -46.34 24.06
C LEU A 27 -12.83 -45.77 23.31
N GLY A 28 -13.12 -44.49 23.52
CA GLY A 28 -14.02 -43.70 22.67
C GLY A 28 -13.29 -43.12 21.45
N ILE A 29 -14.04 -42.50 20.53
CA ILE A 29 -13.52 -41.80 19.34
C ILE A 29 -12.55 -40.66 19.74
N ASP A 30 -12.62 -40.19 20.99
CA ASP A 30 -11.87 -39.04 21.51
C ASP A 30 -10.56 -39.41 22.25
N SER A 31 -10.20 -40.69 22.35
CA SER A 31 -8.95 -41.09 23.04
C SER A 31 -7.70 -40.68 22.23
N PRO A 32 -6.64 -40.15 22.87
CA PRO A 32 -5.39 -39.81 22.18
C PRO A 32 -4.73 -41.04 21.54
N ILE A 33 -4.13 -40.85 20.36
CA ILE A 33 -3.32 -41.87 19.68
C ILE A 33 -2.09 -42.18 20.56
N SER A 34 -1.68 -43.46 20.71
CA SER A 34 -0.50 -43.80 21.53
C SER A 34 0.81 -43.81 20.76
N ASP A 35 1.90 -43.48 21.41
CA ASP A 35 3.22 -43.47 20.77
C ASP A 35 3.74 -44.87 20.33
N HIS A 36 3.14 -45.96 20.83
CA HIS A 36 3.59 -47.34 20.56
C HIS A 36 2.46 -48.29 20.16
N PRO A 37 2.75 -49.36 19.37
CA PRO A 37 1.78 -50.39 19.03
C PRO A 37 1.37 -51.18 20.28
N THR A 38 0.07 -51.15 20.62
CA THR A 38 -0.48 -51.76 21.85
C THR A 38 -1.16 -53.11 21.63
N PHE A 39 -1.21 -53.60 20.39
CA PHE A 39 -1.78 -54.91 20.09
C PHE A 39 -0.77 -56.01 20.39
N ASN A 40 -1.11 -56.87 21.33
CA ASN A 40 -0.28 -57.99 21.75
C ASN A 40 -1.04 -59.33 21.64
N LEU A 41 -0.28 -60.39 21.37
CA LEU A 41 -0.80 -61.75 21.41
C LEU A 41 -0.85 -62.23 22.87
N ALA A 42 -1.96 -62.87 23.26
CA ALA A 42 -2.12 -63.37 24.63
C ALA A 42 -0.89 -64.23 25.08
N PRO A 43 -0.38 -64.03 26.31
CA PRO A 43 0.80 -64.74 26.80
C PRO A 43 0.59 -66.26 26.89
N ASP A 44 -0.65 -66.71 27.08
CA ASP A 44 -1.01 -68.07 27.48
C ASP A 44 -1.12 -69.10 26.34
N ILE A 45 -0.72 -68.73 25.12
CA ILE A 45 -0.87 -69.59 23.93
C ILE A 45 0.34 -70.52 23.79
N SER A 46 0.16 -71.81 24.14
CA SER A 46 1.21 -72.84 24.08
C SER A 46 1.32 -73.58 22.74
N PHE A 47 0.40 -73.36 21.80
CA PHE A 47 0.32 -74.10 20.53
C PHE A 47 1.05 -73.42 19.34
N ILE A 48 1.63 -72.23 19.55
CA ILE A 48 2.31 -71.45 18.50
C ILE A 48 3.83 -71.50 18.72
N GLN A 49 4.61 -71.74 17.66
CA GLN A 49 6.06 -71.70 17.76
C GLN A 49 6.56 -70.26 18.00
N PRO A 50 7.70 -70.06 18.69
CA PRO A 50 8.25 -68.72 18.92
C PRO A 50 8.45 -67.90 17.63
N SER A 51 8.87 -68.54 16.54
CA SER A 51 9.03 -67.90 15.22
C SER A 51 7.71 -67.47 14.58
N GLU A 52 6.66 -68.27 14.74
CA GLU A 52 5.30 -67.94 14.28
C GLU A 52 4.70 -66.82 15.13
N ARG A 53 4.99 -66.80 16.43
CA ARG A 53 4.57 -65.74 17.36
C ARG A 53 5.16 -64.39 16.95
N ASP A 54 6.45 -64.33 16.62
CA ASP A 54 7.10 -63.11 16.15
C ASP A 54 6.49 -62.59 14.83
N LEU A 55 6.19 -63.49 13.90
CA LEU A 55 5.57 -63.15 12.62
C LEU A 55 4.13 -62.64 12.81
N ILE A 56 3.35 -63.29 13.67
CA ILE A 56 1.99 -62.88 13.99
C ILE A 56 2.02 -61.51 14.68
N GLN A 57 2.95 -61.28 15.62
CA GLN A 57 3.09 -59.99 16.27
C GLN A 57 3.42 -58.87 15.27
N ARG A 58 4.31 -59.13 14.30
CA ARG A 58 4.56 -58.19 13.19
C ARG A 58 3.31 -57.89 12.37
N ILE A 59 2.52 -58.90 12.01
CA ILE A 59 1.27 -58.71 11.25
C ILE A 59 0.25 -57.89 12.05
N ILE A 60 0.11 -58.20 13.35
CA ILE A 60 -0.83 -57.53 14.25
C ILE A 60 -0.50 -56.03 14.37
N THR A 61 0.78 -55.63 14.34
CA THR A 61 1.13 -54.19 14.32
C THR A 61 0.52 -53.43 13.14
N LEU A 62 0.27 -54.07 11.99
CA LEU A 62 -0.43 -53.42 10.88
C LEU A 62 -1.89 -53.16 11.19
N GLY A 63 -2.55 -54.09 11.88
CA GLY A 63 -3.93 -53.93 12.33
C GLY A 63 -4.06 -52.76 13.33
N PHE A 64 -3.06 -52.59 14.19
CA PHE A 64 -2.96 -51.44 15.08
C PHE A 64 -2.86 -50.12 14.30
N TYR A 65 -1.92 -50.02 13.35
CA TYR A 65 -1.77 -48.82 12.51
C TYR A 65 -3.07 -48.53 11.76
N TYR A 66 -3.70 -49.54 11.17
CA TYR A 66 -4.97 -49.38 10.49
C TYR A 66 -6.07 -48.81 11.41
N ARG A 67 -6.20 -49.32 12.65
CA ARG A 67 -7.20 -48.84 13.63
C ARG A 67 -7.01 -47.37 13.97
N GLU A 68 -5.77 -46.95 14.20
CA GLU A 68 -5.47 -45.56 14.56
C GLU A 68 -5.64 -44.60 13.37
N LEU A 69 -5.23 -45.01 12.16
CA LEU A 69 -5.47 -44.22 10.94
C LEU A 69 -6.97 -44.04 10.67
N ASP A 70 -7.79 -45.07 10.91
CA ASP A 70 -9.25 -45.02 10.73
C ASP A 70 -9.94 -44.17 11.81
N ARG A 71 -9.45 -44.22 13.06
CA ARG A 71 -9.86 -43.31 14.15
C ARG A 71 -9.59 -41.86 13.82
N PHE A 72 -8.38 -41.54 13.36
CA PHE A 72 -8.05 -40.18 12.93
C PHE A 72 -8.98 -39.72 11.79
N ALA A 73 -9.20 -40.58 10.79
CA ALA A 73 -10.03 -40.24 9.65
C ALA A 73 -11.50 -40.03 10.03
N THR A 74 -12.04 -40.81 10.97
CA THR A 74 -13.42 -40.64 11.47
C THR A 74 -13.55 -39.38 12.32
N ARG A 75 -12.61 -39.14 13.25
CA ARG A 75 -12.56 -37.94 14.10
C ARG A 75 -12.53 -36.64 13.28
N SER A 76 -11.64 -36.57 12.30
CA SER A 76 -11.49 -35.40 11.41
C SER A 76 -12.66 -35.21 10.42
N ARG A 77 -13.44 -36.25 10.14
CA ARG A 77 -14.65 -36.16 9.31
C ARG A 77 -15.92 -35.82 10.09
N ASN A 78 -15.97 -36.09 11.39
CA ASN A 78 -17.14 -35.91 12.22
C ASN A 78 -17.63 -34.44 12.24
N LEU A 79 -18.86 -34.22 11.77
CA LEU A 79 -19.55 -32.92 11.73
C LEU A 79 -20.40 -32.66 12.97
N SER A 80 -20.14 -33.36 14.08
CA SER A 80 -20.98 -33.28 15.29
C SER A 80 -21.13 -31.84 15.82
N TRP A 81 -20.16 -30.97 15.53
CA TRP A 81 -20.22 -29.54 15.83
C TRP A 81 -21.29 -28.77 15.03
N ILE A 82 -21.64 -29.15 13.80
CA ILE A 82 -22.69 -28.48 12.99
C ILE A 82 -24.10 -28.76 13.54
N ARG A 83 -24.30 -29.91 14.21
CA ARG A 83 -25.59 -30.25 14.83
C ARG A 83 -25.75 -29.71 16.26
N SER A 84 -24.68 -29.26 16.90
CA SER A 84 -24.68 -28.75 18.27
C SER A 84 -24.84 -27.22 18.32
N ALA A 85 -26.01 -26.71 17.92
CA ALA A 85 -26.37 -25.29 18.12
C ALA A 85 -26.80 -24.96 19.57
N LYS A 86 -26.73 -25.91 20.51
CA LYS A 86 -26.89 -25.68 21.96
C LYS A 86 -25.86 -26.49 22.74
N PRO A 87 -24.90 -25.85 23.43
CA PRO A 87 -23.98 -26.57 24.28
C PRO A 87 -24.71 -27.04 25.55
N SER A 88 -24.73 -28.35 25.78
CA SER A 88 -25.08 -28.90 27.09
C SER A 88 -23.83 -28.88 27.99
N PRO A 89 -23.95 -28.58 29.29
CA PRO A 89 -22.82 -28.26 30.17
C PRO A 89 -21.95 -29.45 30.61
N ALA A 90 -22.14 -30.65 30.04
CA ALA A 90 -21.46 -31.87 30.49
C ALA A 90 -20.21 -32.28 29.67
N VAL A 91 -19.86 -31.57 28.59
CA VAL A 91 -18.72 -31.92 27.69
C VAL A 91 -17.50 -31.00 27.89
N ALA A 92 -17.45 -30.25 29.00
CA ALA A 92 -16.45 -29.20 29.25
C ALA A 92 -15.01 -29.67 29.56
N ALA A 93 -14.67 -30.96 29.40
CA ALA A 93 -13.33 -31.49 29.68
C ALA A 93 -12.52 -31.90 28.43
N CYS A 94 -13.12 -31.98 27.25
CA CYS A 94 -12.37 -32.25 26.02
C CYS A 94 -11.96 -30.94 25.36
N LYS A 95 -10.66 -30.78 25.07
CA LYS A 95 -10.13 -29.68 24.25
C LYS A 95 -10.98 -29.59 22.98
N ILE A 96 -11.71 -28.48 22.79
CA ILE A 96 -12.49 -28.24 21.58
C ILE A 96 -11.48 -27.98 20.47
N GLU A 97 -11.05 -29.04 19.79
CA GLU A 97 -10.22 -28.93 18.59
C GLU A 97 -11.01 -28.15 17.54
N LYS A 98 -10.47 -27.00 17.13
CA LYS A 98 -11.08 -26.20 16.07
C LYS A 98 -11.05 -27.04 14.79
N PRO A 99 -12.18 -27.22 14.08
CA PRO A 99 -12.20 -27.97 12.84
C PRO A 99 -11.30 -27.31 11.79
N SER A 100 -10.65 -28.14 10.98
CA SER A 100 -9.69 -27.74 9.94
C SER A 100 -10.06 -28.38 8.60
N VAL A 101 -10.16 -27.60 7.53
CA VAL A 101 -10.55 -28.09 6.20
C VAL A 101 -9.43 -28.96 5.61
N TYR A 102 -8.17 -28.59 5.87
CA TYR A 102 -7.01 -29.33 5.38
C TYR A 102 -6.86 -30.72 6.01
N ARG A 103 -7.06 -30.87 7.34
CA ARG A 103 -7.02 -32.22 7.96
C ARG A 103 -8.14 -33.10 7.42
N ARG A 104 -9.31 -32.53 7.13
CA ARG A 104 -10.42 -33.27 6.52
C ARG A 104 -10.07 -33.78 5.13
N ALA A 105 -9.39 -32.97 4.31
CA ALA A 105 -8.94 -33.41 3.00
C ALA A 105 -7.91 -34.56 3.11
N ILE A 106 -6.96 -34.46 4.06
CA ILE A 106 -6.02 -35.55 4.32
C ILE A 106 -6.73 -36.81 4.83
N ALA A 107 -7.73 -36.67 5.69
CA ALA A 107 -8.54 -37.79 6.15
C ALA A 107 -9.25 -38.51 4.99
N ASN A 108 -9.67 -37.77 3.97
CA ASN A 108 -10.21 -38.36 2.75
C ASN A 108 -9.14 -39.16 1.98
N GLY A 109 -7.93 -38.63 1.85
CA GLY A 109 -6.81 -39.36 1.25
C GLY A 109 -6.40 -40.60 2.04
N ILE A 110 -6.37 -40.52 3.38
CA ILE A 110 -6.08 -41.68 4.25
C ILE A 110 -7.14 -42.76 4.05
N VAL A 111 -8.42 -42.41 3.98
CA VAL A 111 -9.48 -43.40 3.75
C VAL A 111 -9.37 -44.05 2.38
N GLU A 112 -8.94 -43.32 1.35
CA GLU A 112 -8.64 -43.89 0.03
C GLU A 112 -7.54 -44.97 0.16
N ILE A 113 -6.44 -44.67 0.86
CA ILE A 113 -5.35 -45.64 1.11
C ILE A 113 -5.84 -46.84 1.94
N LEU A 114 -6.61 -46.59 3.02
CA LEU A 114 -7.19 -47.65 3.85
C LEU A 114 -8.20 -48.51 3.07
N SER A 115 -8.88 -47.96 2.06
CA SER A 115 -9.77 -48.74 1.18
C SER A 115 -8.99 -49.75 0.33
N VAL A 116 -7.79 -49.36 -0.15
CA VAL A 116 -6.87 -50.27 -0.86
C VAL A 116 -6.39 -51.37 0.08
N TYR A 117 -6.05 -51.05 1.32
CA TYR A 117 -5.71 -52.04 2.35
C TYR A 117 -6.86 -53.03 2.61
N ARG A 118 -8.09 -52.53 2.82
CA ARG A 118 -9.29 -53.38 3.00
C ARG A 118 -9.50 -54.33 1.82
N SER A 119 -9.32 -53.84 0.58
CA SER A 119 -9.45 -54.69 -0.61
C SER A 119 -8.39 -55.80 -0.66
N ALA A 120 -7.17 -55.53 -0.20
CA ALA A 120 -6.11 -56.53 -0.13
C ALA A 120 -6.41 -57.59 0.95
N VAL A 121 -6.93 -57.18 2.11
CA VAL A 121 -7.36 -58.11 3.17
C VAL A 121 -8.51 -59.00 2.68
N LEU A 122 -9.50 -58.44 1.99
CA LEU A 122 -10.60 -59.22 1.39
C LEU A 122 -10.09 -60.21 0.33
N HIS A 123 -9.12 -59.82 -0.49
CA HIS A 123 -8.54 -60.71 -1.47
C HIS A 123 -7.74 -61.86 -0.83
N ILE A 124 -7.06 -61.59 0.28
CA ILE A 124 -6.39 -62.61 1.09
C ILE A 124 -7.42 -63.58 1.69
N GLU A 125 -8.52 -63.07 2.24
CA GLU A 125 -9.62 -63.89 2.76
C GLU A 125 -10.19 -64.83 1.67
N GLN A 126 -10.49 -64.31 0.48
CA GLN A 126 -10.96 -65.12 -0.65
C GLN A 126 -9.97 -66.21 -1.06
N LYS A 127 -8.67 -65.91 -1.06
CA LYS A 127 -7.61 -66.89 -1.36
C LYS A 127 -7.50 -67.98 -0.29
N LEU A 128 -7.61 -67.61 0.98
CA LEU A 128 -7.59 -68.56 2.10
C LEU A 128 -8.83 -69.48 2.11
N LEU A 129 -9.96 -69.02 1.58
CA LEU A 129 -11.17 -69.84 1.40
C LEU A 129 -11.08 -70.78 0.18
N ALA A 130 -10.35 -70.39 -0.86
CA ALA A 130 -10.24 -71.15 -2.11
C ALA A 130 -9.16 -72.24 -2.09
N GLU A 131 -8.01 -72.00 -1.45
CA GLU A 131 -6.86 -72.90 -1.45
C GLU A 131 -6.29 -73.13 -0.04
N SER A 132 -5.92 -74.36 0.30
CA SER A 132 -5.28 -74.73 1.59
C SER A 132 -3.76 -74.50 1.59
N ILE A 133 -3.35 -73.27 1.29
CA ILE A 133 -1.95 -72.80 1.28
C ILE A 133 -1.51 -72.48 2.73
N PRO A 134 -0.21 -72.52 3.09
CA PRO A 134 0.27 -71.95 4.35
C PRO A 134 -0.25 -70.53 4.60
N ILE A 135 -1.07 -70.42 5.65
CA ILE A 135 -1.85 -69.22 6.00
C ILE A 135 -0.95 -68.01 6.23
N LEU A 136 0.10 -68.18 7.03
CA LEU A 136 0.98 -67.09 7.44
C LEU A 136 1.84 -66.56 6.28
N ALA A 137 2.25 -67.43 5.36
CA ALA A 137 3.00 -67.05 4.16
C ALA A 137 2.13 -66.24 3.19
N THR A 138 0.89 -66.65 2.99
CA THR A 138 -0.07 -65.95 2.12
C THR A 138 -0.41 -64.56 2.66
N VAL A 139 -0.64 -64.45 3.97
CA VAL A 139 -0.93 -63.17 4.63
C VAL A 139 0.28 -62.23 4.60
N THR A 140 1.48 -62.73 4.92
CA THR A 140 2.69 -61.91 4.89
C THR A 140 3.01 -61.42 3.47
N GLN A 141 2.92 -62.29 2.47
CA GLN A 141 3.13 -61.92 1.06
C GLN A 141 2.12 -60.87 0.60
N GLY A 142 0.83 -61.07 0.90
CA GLY A 142 -0.24 -60.15 0.51
C GLY A 142 -0.13 -58.77 1.17
N LEU A 143 0.47 -58.68 2.36
CA LEU A 143 0.59 -57.45 3.14
C LEU A 143 1.96 -56.76 3.04
N THR A 144 2.92 -57.34 2.32
CA THR A 144 4.31 -56.82 2.21
C THR A 144 4.39 -55.31 1.91
N LYS A 145 3.54 -54.81 1.01
CA LYS A 145 3.51 -53.37 0.64
C LYS A 145 3.09 -52.49 1.81
N PHE A 146 2.13 -52.93 2.62
CA PHE A 146 1.59 -52.14 3.72
C PHE A 146 2.50 -52.09 4.94
N PHE A 147 3.44 -53.04 5.07
CA PHE A 147 4.52 -52.94 6.06
C PHE A 147 5.44 -51.74 5.83
N VAL A 148 5.56 -51.29 4.58
CA VAL A 148 6.36 -50.10 4.23
C VAL A 148 5.53 -48.82 4.31
N LEU A 149 4.23 -48.91 4.00
CA LEU A 149 3.34 -47.73 3.89
C LEU A 149 2.74 -47.26 5.21
N LEU A 150 2.21 -48.18 6.05
CA LEU A 150 1.43 -47.81 7.23
C LEU A 150 2.24 -47.16 8.36
N PRO A 151 3.48 -47.61 8.69
CA PRO A 151 4.23 -47.00 9.79
C PRO A 151 4.60 -45.52 9.56
N PRO A 152 5.13 -45.11 8.39
CA PRO A 152 5.40 -43.69 8.13
C PRO A 152 4.15 -42.82 8.10
N LEU A 153 3.00 -43.37 7.64
CA LEU A 153 1.72 -42.66 7.68
C LEU A 153 1.22 -42.47 9.11
N TYR A 154 1.46 -43.45 9.97
CA TYR A 154 1.14 -43.37 11.39
C TYR A 154 1.98 -42.29 12.09
N GLU A 155 3.30 -42.28 11.87
CA GLU A 155 4.19 -41.24 12.38
C GLU A 155 3.77 -39.83 11.93
N LEU A 156 3.34 -39.69 10.66
CA LEU A 156 2.82 -38.43 10.14
C LEU A 156 1.59 -37.96 10.94
N ILE A 157 0.64 -38.84 11.22
CA ILE A 157 -0.57 -38.46 11.97
C ILE A 157 -0.24 -38.12 13.41
N LEU A 158 0.65 -38.88 14.05
CA LEU A 158 1.14 -38.56 15.39
C LEU A 158 1.74 -37.15 15.45
N GLU A 159 2.56 -36.78 14.46
CA GLU A 159 3.14 -35.44 14.36
C GLU A 159 2.06 -34.36 14.16
N ILE A 160 1.05 -34.64 13.33
CA ILE A 160 -0.08 -33.72 13.07
C ILE A 160 -0.91 -33.48 14.35
N GLU A 161 -1.20 -34.51 15.13
CA GLU A 161 -1.99 -34.39 16.36
C GLU A 161 -1.19 -33.78 17.50
N ARG A 162 0.09 -34.17 17.65
CA ARG A 162 0.95 -33.66 18.73
C ARG A 162 1.19 -32.16 18.60
N ASP A 163 1.52 -31.71 17.39
CA ASP A 163 1.92 -30.33 17.12
C ASP A 163 0.74 -29.46 16.66
N ASP A 164 -0.48 -30.01 16.66
CA ASP A 164 -1.74 -29.36 16.22
C ASP A 164 -1.56 -28.60 14.89
N ILE A 165 -0.89 -29.23 13.92
CA ILE A 165 -0.53 -28.63 12.62
C ILE A 165 -1.80 -28.38 11.78
N ARG A 166 -1.93 -27.17 11.21
CA ARG A 166 -3.12 -26.73 10.45
C ARG A 166 -2.73 -25.98 9.16
N GLY A 167 -3.69 -25.86 8.23
CA GLY A 167 -3.54 -25.03 7.03
C GLY A 167 -2.28 -25.31 6.21
N GLY A 168 -1.56 -24.25 5.86
CA GLY A 168 -0.34 -24.34 5.05
C GLY A 168 0.87 -24.99 5.74
N GLN A 169 0.90 -25.05 7.08
CA GLN A 169 1.94 -25.80 7.80
C GLN A 169 1.85 -27.30 7.51
N LEU A 170 0.62 -27.79 7.32
CA LEU A 170 0.35 -29.18 6.97
C LEU A 170 0.84 -29.51 5.55
N LEU A 171 0.68 -28.57 4.61
CA LEU A 171 1.25 -28.68 3.26
C LEU A 171 2.78 -28.73 3.31
N ASN A 172 3.41 -27.94 4.17
CA ASN A 172 4.86 -27.96 4.37
C ASN A 172 5.36 -29.29 4.93
N LEU A 173 4.66 -29.85 5.91
CA LEU A 173 4.98 -31.16 6.47
C LEU A 173 4.90 -32.26 5.40
N LEU A 174 3.79 -32.33 4.67
CA LEU A 174 3.60 -33.31 3.60
C LEU A 174 4.65 -33.17 2.49
N HIS A 175 4.96 -31.93 2.09
CA HIS A 175 5.99 -31.66 1.09
C HIS A 175 7.37 -32.13 1.55
N LYS A 176 7.75 -31.88 2.82
CA LYS A 176 9.02 -32.37 3.39
C LYS A 176 9.10 -33.90 3.38
N ARG A 177 8.00 -34.58 3.71
CA ARG A 177 7.91 -36.05 3.71
C ARG A 177 7.79 -36.65 2.30
N CYS A 178 7.45 -35.86 1.28
CA CYS A 178 7.43 -36.32 -0.11
C CYS A 178 8.84 -36.66 -0.64
N HIS A 179 9.91 -36.09 -0.07
CA HIS A 179 11.29 -36.32 -0.50
C HIS A 179 11.90 -37.66 -0.03
N CYS A 180 11.07 -38.69 0.15
CA CYS A 180 11.53 -40.03 0.53
C CYS A 180 12.06 -40.81 -0.68
N GLY A 181 13.13 -41.60 -0.50
CA GLY A 181 13.71 -42.45 -1.56
C GLY A 181 12.93 -43.73 -1.89
N VAL A 182 11.77 -43.94 -1.26
CA VAL A 182 10.90 -45.11 -1.49
C VAL A 182 9.72 -44.70 -2.39
N PRO A 183 9.58 -45.27 -3.60
CA PRO A 183 8.60 -44.80 -4.59
C PRO A 183 7.15 -45.07 -4.18
N GLU A 184 6.88 -46.19 -3.51
CA GLU A 184 5.53 -46.53 -3.03
C GLU A 184 5.05 -45.54 -1.96
N LEU A 185 5.95 -45.14 -1.04
CA LEU A 185 5.64 -44.15 -0.03
C LEU A 185 5.50 -42.75 -0.63
N GLN A 186 6.38 -42.39 -1.58
CA GLN A 186 6.32 -41.13 -2.29
C GLN A 186 4.98 -40.96 -3.01
N THR A 187 4.52 -41.95 -3.77
CA THR A 187 3.22 -41.89 -4.47
C THR A 187 2.05 -41.77 -3.50
N CYS A 188 2.09 -42.43 -2.34
CA CYS A 188 1.06 -42.28 -1.30
C CYS A 188 1.04 -40.87 -0.70
N ILE A 189 2.21 -40.31 -0.34
CA ILE A 189 2.30 -38.97 0.22
C ILE A 189 1.94 -37.91 -0.83
N GLN A 190 2.34 -38.10 -2.09
CA GLN A 190 1.91 -37.26 -3.21
C GLN A 190 0.39 -37.28 -3.37
N ARG A 191 -0.25 -38.43 -3.20
CA ARG A 191 -1.71 -38.54 -3.24
C ARG A 191 -2.37 -37.79 -2.08
N LEU A 192 -1.82 -37.87 -0.86
CA LEU A 192 -2.29 -37.07 0.28
C LEU A 192 -2.10 -35.57 0.05
N LEU A 193 -0.95 -35.18 -0.50
CA LEU A 193 -0.64 -33.80 -0.86
C LEU A 193 -1.60 -33.28 -1.93
N TRP A 194 -1.95 -34.09 -2.93
CA TRP A 194 -2.95 -33.76 -3.95
C TRP A 194 -4.30 -33.41 -3.32
N HIS A 195 -4.81 -34.23 -2.39
CA HIS A 195 -6.06 -33.93 -1.67
C HIS A 195 -5.98 -32.61 -0.88
N ALA A 196 -4.84 -32.33 -0.25
CA ALA A 196 -4.64 -31.07 0.46
C ALA A 196 -4.56 -29.86 -0.50
N HIS A 197 -3.94 -30.03 -1.69
CA HIS A 197 -3.92 -29.01 -2.74
C HIS A 197 -5.31 -28.74 -3.32
N GLN A 198 -6.22 -29.71 -3.36
CA GLN A 198 -7.61 -29.46 -3.80
C GLN A 198 -8.28 -28.36 -2.96
N VAL A 199 -8.08 -28.37 -1.63
CA VAL A 199 -8.60 -27.34 -0.73
C VAL A 199 -7.96 -25.99 -1.03
N MET A 200 -6.63 -25.98 -1.19
CA MET A 200 -5.88 -24.77 -1.54
C MET A 200 -6.38 -24.17 -2.86
N TYR A 201 -6.58 -24.98 -3.91
CA TYR A 201 -7.09 -24.51 -5.20
C TYR A 201 -8.53 -24.01 -5.12
N ASN A 202 -9.40 -24.62 -4.31
CA ASN A 202 -10.75 -24.11 -4.11
C ASN A 202 -10.74 -22.75 -3.40
N GLN A 203 -9.89 -22.56 -2.39
CA GLN A 203 -9.72 -21.27 -1.72
C GLN A 203 -9.11 -20.22 -2.66
N LEU A 204 -8.13 -20.62 -3.47
CA LEU A 204 -7.53 -19.79 -4.50
C LEU A 204 -8.53 -19.40 -5.59
N ALA A 205 -9.40 -20.30 -6.03
CA ALA A 205 -10.45 -20.01 -6.99
C ALA A 205 -11.51 -19.07 -6.38
N ALA A 206 -11.93 -19.30 -5.13
CA ALA A 206 -12.82 -18.39 -4.42
C ALA A 206 -12.26 -16.95 -4.37
N TRP A 207 -10.96 -16.83 -4.09
CA TRP A 207 -10.26 -15.55 -3.98
C TRP A 207 -9.96 -14.90 -5.34
N MET A 208 -9.38 -15.64 -6.29
CA MET A 208 -8.93 -15.11 -7.58
C MET A 208 -10.03 -15.06 -8.63
N VAL A 209 -11.11 -15.84 -8.55
CA VAL A 209 -12.23 -15.71 -9.49
C VAL A 209 -13.25 -14.74 -8.94
N TYR A 210 -13.65 -14.91 -7.67
CA TYR A 210 -14.79 -14.20 -7.08
C TYR A 210 -14.41 -13.06 -6.12
N GLY A 211 -13.14 -12.93 -5.70
CA GLY A 211 -12.74 -11.92 -4.72
C GLY A 211 -13.26 -12.20 -3.30
N ILE A 212 -13.73 -13.42 -3.04
CA ILE A 212 -14.33 -13.84 -1.76
C ILE A 212 -13.32 -14.67 -0.99
N LEU A 213 -12.97 -14.21 0.21
CA LEU A 213 -12.13 -14.97 1.12
C LEU A 213 -13.01 -15.99 1.88
N GLN A 214 -12.96 -17.26 1.46
CA GLN A 214 -13.61 -18.37 2.16
C GLN A 214 -12.63 -19.02 3.15
N ASP A 215 -12.43 -18.38 4.31
CA ASP A 215 -11.55 -18.90 5.35
C ASP A 215 -12.18 -18.74 6.75
N GLN A 216 -13.00 -19.73 7.15
CA GLN A 216 -13.66 -19.75 8.46
C GLN A 216 -12.72 -20.11 9.62
N HIS A 217 -11.55 -20.67 9.31
CA HIS A 217 -10.65 -21.27 10.29
C HIS A 217 -9.27 -20.61 10.32
N GLY A 218 -9.04 -19.58 9.50
CA GLY A 218 -7.79 -18.83 9.44
C GLY A 218 -6.62 -19.65 8.90
N GLU A 219 -6.90 -20.62 8.03
CA GLU A 219 -5.95 -21.61 7.51
C GLU A 219 -5.28 -21.20 6.20
N PHE A 220 -5.84 -20.20 5.51
CA PHE A 220 -5.31 -19.69 4.26
C PHE A 220 -4.22 -18.66 4.51
N PHE A 221 -3.25 -18.54 3.60
CA PHE A 221 -2.14 -17.60 3.75
C PHE A 221 -2.53 -16.13 3.50
N ILE A 222 -3.79 -15.84 3.12
CA ILE A 222 -4.32 -14.47 3.04
C ILE A 222 -5.36 -14.29 4.15
N ARG A 223 -5.16 -13.28 5.00
CA ARG A 223 -6.07 -12.98 6.12
C ARG A 223 -6.51 -11.52 6.09
N ARG A 224 -7.72 -11.25 6.59
CA ARG A 224 -8.20 -9.88 6.84
C ARG A 224 -7.63 -9.32 8.14
N MET A 225 -7.31 -8.03 8.17
CA MET A 225 -6.67 -7.40 9.34
C MET A 225 -7.59 -7.33 10.58
N GLU A 226 -8.91 -7.35 10.39
CA GLU A 226 -9.93 -7.31 11.47
C GLU A 226 -9.87 -8.50 12.44
N ASP A 227 -9.19 -9.60 12.10
CA ASP A 227 -9.11 -10.80 12.96
C ASP A 227 -8.10 -10.67 14.12
N LYS A 228 -7.30 -9.61 14.20
CA LYS A 228 -6.35 -9.42 15.31
C LYS A 228 -7.02 -8.99 16.62
N ASP A 229 -8.22 -8.40 16.56
CA ASP A 229 -8.90 -7.86 17.74
C ASP A 229 -9.85 -8.86 18.43
N VAL A 230 -9.97 -10.10 17.91
CA VAL A 230 -10.90 -11.11 18.47
C VAL A 230 -10.23 -12.01 19.52
N GLU A 231 -8.89 -12.00 19.65
CA GLU A 231 -8.21 -12.85 20.65
C GLU A 231 -8.12 -12.24 22.05
N HIS A 232 -8.52 -10.97 22.25
CA HIS A 232 -8.56 -10.33 23.56
C HIS A 232 -9.89 -9.60 23.81
N GLY A 233 -10.86 -10.31 24.41
CA GLY A 233 -11.95 -9.68 25.15
C GLY A 233 -13.36 -9.99 24.64
N SER A 234 -14.06 -10.78 25.43
CA SER A 234 -15.50 -11.06 25.37
C SER A 234 -16.41 -9.82 25.24
N SER A 235 -17.34 -9.81 24.29
CA SER A 235 -18.80 -9.81 24.52
C SER A 235 -19.58 -9.64 23.21
N HIS A 236 -20.55 -10.52 23.05
CA HIS A 236 -21.40 -10.67 21.87
C HIS A 236 -22.45 -9.56 21.75
N GLN A 237 -22.84 -9.30 20.49
CA GLN A 237 -24.14 -8.78 19.99
C GLN A 237 -24.35 -7.29 19.70
N ASP A 238 -23.74 -6.32 20.38
CA ASP A 238 -24.08 -4.89 20.12
C ASP A 238 -23.20 -4.20 19.05
N ILE A 239 -22.16 -4.88 18.56
CA ILE A 239 -21.21 -4.31 17.59
C ILE A 239 -21.70 -4.55 16.15
N SER A 240 -22.50 -5.59 15.89
CA SER A 240 -22.96 -5.96 14.54
C SER A 240 -23.83 -4.89 13.87
N GLU A 241 -24.70 -4.21 14.63
CA GLU A 241 -25.52 -3.09 14.11
C GLU A 241 -24.78 -1.76 14.01
N LYS A 242 -23.70 -1.57 14.80
CA LYS A 242 -22.81 -0.41 14.69
C LYS A 242 -21.80 -0.57 13.54
N LEU A 243 -21.36 -1.80 13.24
CA LEU A 243 -20.49 -2.15 12.12
C LEU A 243 -21.14 -1.88 10.77
N ALA A 244 -22.46 -2.11 10.63
CA ALA A 244 -23.20 -1.79 9.41
C ALA A 244 -23.33 -0.28 9.13
N ARG A 245 -23.06 0.59 10.11
CA ARG A 245 -23.13 2.05 9.96
C ARG A 245 -21.77 2.74 9.88
N MET A 246 -20.67 2.01 10.11
CA MET A 246 -19.29 2.51 9.99
C MET A 246 -18.55 1.95 8.77
N SER A 247 -19.16 1.06 7.99
CA SER A 247 -18.63 0.49 6.74
C SER A 247 -18.61 1.50 5.57
N THR A 248 -18.53 2.79 5.85
CA THR A 248 -18.54 3.86 4.84
C THR A 248 -17.15 4.34 4.47
N ASP A 249 -16.09 3.68 4.94
CA ASP A 249 -14.70 4.03 4.59
C ASP A 249 -14.02 2.88 3.81
N ASP A 250 -14.53 2.65 2.59
CA ASP A 250 -14.02 1.69 1.59
C ASP A 250 -12.51 1.89 1.25
N THR A 251 -11.91 3.00 1.70
CA THR A 251 -10.50 3.37 1.52
C THR A 251 -9.55 2.45 2.29
N SER A 252 -9.97 1.98 3.47
CA SER A 252 -9.16 1.13 4.34
C SER A 252 -9.12 -0.32 3.84
N ASP A 253 -10.13 -0.76 3.10
CA ASP A 253 -10.29 -2.16 2.69
C ASP A 253 -9.24 -2.61 1.64
N TRP A 254 -8.83 -1.74 0.72
CA TRP A 254 -7.82 -2.09 -0.30
C TRP A 254 -6.39 -2.11 0.26
N HIS A 255 -6.00 -1.04 0.97
CA HIS A 255 -4.63 -0.84 1.46
C HIS A 255 -4.35 -1.55 2.78
N LEU A 256 -5.33 -1.62 3.69
CA LEU A 256 -5.17 -2.17 5.05
C LEU A 256 -5.97 -3.46 5.28
N GLY A 257 -6.95 -3.78 4.42
CA GLY A 257 -7.87 -4.88 4.66
C GLY A 257 -7.27 -6.29 4.58
N PHE A 258 -6.22 -6.53 3.77
CA PHE A 258 -5.66 -7.88 3.58
C PHE A 258 -4.13 -7.92 3.59
N HIS A 259 -3.60 -8.94 4.26
CA HIS A 259 -2.17 -9.22 4.41
C HIS A 259 -1.85 -10.71 4.23
N ILE A 260 -0.59 -11.01 3.91
CA ILE A 260 -0.06 -12.37 3.81
C ILE A 260 0.34 -12.84 5.22
N TYR A 261 -0.20 -13.97 5.64
CA TYR A 261 0.15 -14.62 6.90
C TYR A 261 1.30 -15.59 6.68
N LEU A 262 2.51 -15.20 7.12
CA LEU A 262 3.76 -15.90 6.86
C LEU A 262 3.79 -17.33 7.40
N ASP A 263 3.17 -17.57 8.55
CA ASP A 263 3.20 -18.89 9.22
C ASP A 263 2.40 -19.96 8.44
N MET A 264 1.43 -19.55 7.61
CA MET A 264 0.60 -20.43 6.79
C MET A 264 1.02 -20.44 5.32
N LEU A 265 2.09 -19.73 4.95
CA LEU A 265 2.60 -19.75 3.59
C LEU A 265 3.38 -21.05 3.33
N PRO A 266 3.04 -21.83 2.29
CA PRO A 266 3.83 -23.00 1.96
C PRO A 266 5.24 -22.61 1.47
N GLU A 267 6.29 -23.27 2.00
CA GLU A 267 7.71 -22.96 1.72
C GLU A 267 8.07 -23.08 0.23
N TYR A 268 7.34 -23.92 -0.52
CA TYR A 268 7.56 -24.10 -1.96
C TYR A 268 6.96 -22.95 -2.81
N ILE A 269 6.07 -22.12 -2.25
CA ILE A 269 5.50 -20.93 -2.89
C ILE A 269 6.35 -19.71 -2.54
N GLN A 270 6.85 -19.01 -3.56
CA GLN A 270 7.64 -17.80 -3.33
C GLN A 270 6.77 -16.63 -2.87
N MET A 271 7.35 -15.73 -2.07
CA MET A 271 6.67 -14.51 -1.61
C MET A 271 6.10 -13.68 -2.77
N ARG A 272 6.85 -13.56 -3.86
CA ARG A 272 6.42 -12.83 -5.07
C ARG A 272 5.10 -13.37 -5.64
N VAL A 273 4.92 -14.70 -5.61
CA VAL A 273 3.71 -15.35 -6.12
C VAL A 273 2.55 -15.12 -5.16
N ALA A 274 2.81 -15.17 -3.84
CA ALA A 274 1.81 -14.86 -2.83
C ALA A 274 1.34 -13.39 -2.91
N GLU A 275 2.26 -12.45 -3.17
CA GLU A 275 1.94 -11.04 -3.46
C GLU A 275 1.09 -10.91 -4.73
N SER A 276 1.42 -11.65 -5.79
CA SER A 276 0.60 -11.70 -7.01
C SER A 276 -0.81 -12.22 -6.77
N VAL A 277 -0.98 -13.28 -5.98
CA VAL A 277 -2.30 -13.83 -5.59
C VAL A 277 -3.07 -12.83 -4.74
N LEU A 278 -2.41 -12.17 -3.78
CA LEU A 278 -3.02 -11.14 -2.95
C LEU A 278 -3.54 -9.99 -3.82
N PHE A 279 -2.70 -9.47 -4.71
CA PHE A 279 -3.08 -8.40 -5.63
C PHE A 279 -4.23 -8.82 -6.54
N ALA A 280 -4.15 -10.00 -7.17
CA ALA A 280 -5.17 -10.46 -8.11
C ALA A 280 -6.55 -10.55 -7.45
N GLY A 281 -6.65 -11.17 -6.28
CA GLY A 281 -7.94 -11.26 -5.60
C GLY A 281 -8.42 -9.93 -4.99
N LYS A 282 -7.51 -9.05 -4.54
CA LYS A 282 -7.87 -7.67 -4.17
C LYS A 282 -8.48 -6.96 -5.39
N ALA A 283 -7.81 -6.98 -6.54
CA ALA A 283 -8.24 -6.34 -7.77
C ALA A 283 -9.61 -6.84 -8.22
N ILE A 284 -9.82 -8.16 -8.20
CA ILE A 284 -11.07 -8.79 -8.64
C ILE A 284 -12.22 -8.52 -7.68
N ARG A 285 -11.95 -8.43 -6.37
CA ARG A 285 -12.94 -7.98 -5.39
C ARG A 285 -13.40 -6.55 -5.67
N VAL A 286 -12.48 -5.64 -5.97
CA VAL A 286 -12.78 -4.23 -6.32
C VAL A 286 -13.59 -4.16 -7.62
N LEU A 287 -13.23 -4.95 -8.62
CA LEU A 287 -13.94 -4.99 -9.90
C LEU A 287 -15.37 -5.54 -9.76
N ARG A 288 -15.59 -6.55 -8.90
CA ARG A 288 -16.92 -7.15 -8.68
C ARG A 288 -17.82 -6.34 -7.75
N ASN A 289 -17.24 -5.65 -6.76
CA ASN A 289 -17.97 -4.79 -5.82
C ASN A 289 -17.59 -3.31 -6.02
N PRO A 290 -18.00 -2.66 -7.13
CA PRO A 290 -17.86 -1.23 -7.24
C PRO A 290 -18.71 -0.55 -6.17
N SER A 291 -18.16 0.46 -5.50
CA SER A 291 -18.86 1.20 -4.45
C SER A 291 -20.19 1.74 -4.98
N HIS A 292 -21.21 1.82 -4.11
CA HIS A 292 -22.55 2.25 -4.50
C HIS A 292 -22.54 3.63 -5.20
N ALA A 293 -21.61 4.51 -4.86
CA ALA A 293 -21.45 5.83 -5.49
C ALA A 293 -21.13 5.76 -7.00
N PHE A 294 -20.40 4.74 -7.46
CA PHE A 294 -20.02 4.57 -8.86
C PHE A 294 -21.18 4.01 -9.70
N ARG A 295 -21.99 3.11 -9.14
CA ARG A 295 -23.20 2.58 -9.81
C ARG A 295 -24.23 3.66 -10.15
N PHE A 296 -24.34 4.70 -9.32
CA PHE A 296 -25.27 5.80 -9.56
C PHE A 296 -24.76 6.81 -10.60
N GLN A 297 -23.45 6.88 -10.88
CA GLN A 297 -22.91 7.85 -11.84
C GLN A 297 -23.13 7.41 -13.30
N ASP A 298 -23.13 6.10 -13.56
CA ASP A 298 -23.55 5.52 -14.85
C ASP A 298 -25.06 5.70 -15.11
N ASP A 299 -25.91 5.61 -14.08
CA ASP A 299 -27.35 5.87 -14.20
C ASP A 299 -27.68 7.35 -14.47
N VAL A 300 -26.88 8.29 -13.96
CA VAL A 300 -27.09 9.74 -14.18
C VAL A 300 -26.71 10.16 -15.60
N LEU A 301 -25.80 9.46 -16.28
CA LEU A 301 -25.55 9.65 -17.71
C LEU A 301 -26.74 9.17 -18.58
N HIS A 302 -27.67 8.39 -18.02
CA HIS A 302 -28.86 7.87 -18.70
C HIS A 302 -30.20 8.52 -18.31
N GLN A 303 -30.25 9.49 -17.39
CA GLN A 303 -31.47 10.25 -17.07
C GLN A 303 -31.40 11.70 -17.57
N GLN A 304 -31.71 11.90 -18.85
CA GLN A 304 -32.13 13.20 -19.34
C GLN A 304 -33.67 13.34 -19.31
N VAL A 305 -34.11 14.33 -18.51
CA VAL A 305 -35.38 15.09 -18.53
C VAL A 305 -36.62 14.46 -17.86
N PRO A 306 -37.07 14.97 -16.69
CA PRO A 306 -38.45 14.82 -16.28
C PRO A 306 -39.33 15.79 -17.10
N ARG A 307 -40.06 15.26 -18.08
CA ARG A 307 -41.15 15.99 -18.76
C ARG A 307 -42.31 16.18 -17.80
N GLY A 308 -42.37 17.35 -17.16
CA GLY A 308 -43.58 17.91 -16.58
C GLY A 308 -44.45 18.57 -17.65
N SER A 309 -45.69 18.13 -17.72
CA SER A 309 -46.73 18.44 -18.71
C SER A 309 -47.24 19.89 -18.70
N HIS A 310 -47.24 20.56 -19.86
CA HIS A 310 -48.27 21.56 -20.20
C HIS A 310 -48.66 21.48 -21.69
N LYS A 311 -49.96 21.33 -21.92
CA LYS A 311 -50.66 21.31 -23.21
C LYS A 311 -50.46 22.63 -23.95
N ILE A 312 -50.33 22.60 -25.28
CA ILE A 312 -51.07 23.41 -26.27
C ILE A 312 -50.77 22.87 -27.69
N GLN A 313 -51.78 23.02 -28.52
CA GLN A 313 -52.15 22.37 -29.78
C GLN A 313 -51.52 23.06 -31.01
N GLY A 314 -51.13 22.31 -32.06
CA GLY A 314 -50.90 22.88 -33.39
C GLY A 314 -50.01 22.10 -34.38
N PHE A 315 -50.66 21.50 -35.38
CA PHE A 315 -50.21 21.32 -36.78
C PHE A 315 -49.03 20.40 -37.19
N SER A 316 -49.44 19.20 -37.63
CA SER A 316 -49.09 18.42 -38.84
C SER A 316 -47.89 18.81 -39.73
N GLY A 317 -47.01 17.84 -39.96
CA GLY A 317 -46.05 17.78 -41.07
C GLY A 317 -45.37 16.41 -41.17
N ARG A 318 -45.87 15.56 -42.06
CA ARG A 318 -45.43 14.17 -42.36
C ARG A 318 -43.95 14.08 -42.75
N PHE A 319 -43.29 12.94 -42.44
CA PHE A 319 -42.82 11.89 -43.38
C PHE A 319 -41.88 10.87 -42.67
N PRO A 320 -41.69 9.64 -43.19
CA PRO A 320 -42.03 8.42 -42.45
C PRO A 320 -40.84 7.60 -41.95
N PHE A 321 -41.16 6.74 -40.98
CA PHE A 321 -40.42 5.56 -40.56
C PHE A 321 -39.98 4.70 -41.75
N HIS A 322 -38.70 4.31 -41.78
CA HIS A 322 -38.31 2.98 -42.20
C HIS A 322 -37.95 2.19 -40.94
N LYS A 323 -38.88 1.31 -40.54
CA LYS A 323 -38.57 0.12 -39.74
C LYS A 323 -38.13 -0.96 -40.72
N ASP A 324 -37.04 -1.65 -40.39
CA ASP A 324 -36.96 -3.10 -40.45
C ASP A 324 -35.68 -3.59 -39.73
N PRO A 325 -35.66 -4.83 -39.22
CA PRO A 325 -35.50 -5.05 -37.78
C PRO A 325 -34.31 -5.96 -37.47
N PHE A 326 -33.39 -5.54 -36.60
CA PHE A 326 -32.40 -6.46 -36.06
C PHE A 326 -32.10 -6.17 -34.58
N VAL A 327 -32.63 -7.07 -33.76
CA VAL A 327 -32.16 -7.49 -32.43
C VAL A 327 -32.18 -6.41 -31.34
N GLU A 328 -33.35 -6.24 -30.73
CA GLU A 328 -33.44 -6.00 -29.29
C GLU A 328 -32.71 -7.13 -28.56
N LYS A 329 -31.56 -6.81 -27.95
CA LYS A 329 -31.02 -7.56 -26.82
C LYS A 329 -30.68 -6.57 -25.71
N GLU A 330 -31.39 -6.78 -24.61
CA GLU A 330 -31.12 -6.33 -23.25
C GLU A 330 -29.62 -6.09 -22.99
N LEU A 331 -29.23 -4.81 -22.82
CA LEU A 331 -27.99 -4.43 -22.17
C LEU A 331 -28.31 -4.21 -20.68
N ILE A 332 -28.54 -5.32 -19.99
CA ILE A 332 -28.46 -5.38 -18.52
C ILE A 332 -26.97 -5.23 -18.17
N GLY A 333 -26.68 -4.38 -17.17
CA GLY A 333 -25.36 -3.85 -16.84
C GLY A 333 -24.16 -4.76 -17.14
N GLU A 334 -23.22 -4.25 -17.93
CA GLU A 334 -21.94 -4.89 -18.15
C GLU A 334 -21.24 -5.12 -16.80
N GLU A 335 -21.16 -6.38 -16.38
CA GLU A 335 -20.26 -6.78 -15.30
C GLU A 335 -18.84 -6.30 -15.65
N MET A 336 -18.24 -5.53 -14.75
CA MET A 336 -16.92 -4.87 -14.92
C MET A 336 -15.77 -5.86 -15.17
N LEU A 337 -16.02 -7.15 -14.91
CA LEU A 337 -15.26 -8.27 -15.43
C LEU A 337 -16.19 -9.07 -16.35
N PRO A 338 -15.88 -9.16 -17.66
CA PRO A 338 -16.56 -10.08 -18.55
C PRO A 338 -16.58 -11.50 -17.98
N GLN A 339 -17.76 -12.13 -17.97
CA GLN A 339 -17.91 -13.53 -17.52
C GLN A 339 -16.95 -14.47 -18.24
N SER A 340 -16.64 -14.18 -19.52
CA SER A 340 -15.69 -14.95 -20.32
C SER A 340 -14.25 -14.93 -19.81
N GLU A 341 -13.83 -13.91 -19.06
CA GLU A 341 -12.49 -13.85 -18.45
C GLU A 341 -12.48 -14.51 -17.07
N ALA A 342 -13.58 -14.41 -16.32
CA ALA A 342 -13.77 -15.22 -15.13
C ALA A 342 -13.74 -16.71 -15.47
N ASP A 343 -14.40 -17.12 -16.55
CA ASP A 343 -14.39 -18.50 -17.06
C ASP A 343 -12.98 -18.94 -17.46
N LYS A 344 -12.20 -18.08 -18.13
CA LYS A 344 -10.79 -18.37 -18.46
C LYS A 344 -9.95 -18.59 -17.20
N ILE A 345 -10.08 -17.72 -16.20
CA ILE A 345 -9.37 -17.86 -14.91
C ILE A 345 -9.76 -19.17 -14.24
N GLU A 346 -11.05 -19.50 -14.23
CA GLU A 346 -11.56 -20.74 -13.68
C GLU A 346 -10.99 -21.96 -14.42
N THR A 347 -10.96 -21.95 -15.76
CA THR A 347 -10.36 -23.05 -16.55
C THR A 347 -8.87 -23.25 -16.24
N MET A 348 -8.09 -22.18 -16.12
CA MET A 348 -6.66 -22.28 -15.78
C MET A 348 -6.44 -22.89 -14.39
N LEU A 349 -7.30 -22.56 -13.43
CA LEU A 349 -7.23 -23.12 -12.08
C LEU A 349 -7.73 -24.56 -12.03
N LEU A 350 -8.73 -24.92 -12.84
CA LEU A 350 -9.22 -26.28 -12.98
C LEU A 350 -8.16 -27.21 -13.60
N GLU A 351 -7.46 -26.76 -14.66
CA GLU A 351 -6.35 -27.52 -15.26
C GLU A 351 -5.24 -27.83 -14.23
N LEU A 352 -4.91 -26.87 -13.37
CA LEU A 352 -3.95 -27.07 -12.28
C LEU A 352 -4.49 -28.00 -11.19
N LYS A 353 -5.79 -27.92 -10.89
CA LYS A 353 -6.46 -28.76 -9.90
C LYS A 353 -6.53 -30.23 -10.33
N GLU A 354 -6.69 -30.50 -11.62
CA GLU A 354 -6.73 -31.87 -12.17
C GLU A 354 -5.36 -32.54 -12.20
N SER A 355 -4.27 -31.76 -12.24
CA SER A 355 -2.91 -32.31 -12.24
C SER A 355 -2.61 -33.09 -10.94
N SER A 356 -2.00 -34.26 -11.08
CA SER A 356 -1.66 -35.13 -9.94
C SER A 356 -0.42 -34.65 -9.17
N GLU A 357 0.45 -33.89 -9.84
CA GLU A 357 1.70 -33.36 -9.28
C GLU A 357 1.72 -31.84 -9.32
N PHE A 358 2.21 -31.23 -8.24
CA PHE A 358 2.35 -29.78 -8.15
C PHE A 358 3.54 -29.29 -8.99
N HIS A 359 3.25 -28.74 -10.16
CA HIS A 359 4.24 -28.12 -11.02
C HIS A 359 4.39 -26.63 -10.67
N LYS A 360 5.48 -26.29 -9.98
CA LYS A 360 5.77 -24.91 -9.56
C LYS A 360 5.70 -23.88 -10.70
N ARG A 361 6.28 -24.19 -11.87
CA ARG A 361 6.31 -23.26 -13.02
C ARG A 361 4.91 -23.03 -13.61
N SER A 362 4.13 -24.08 -13.78
CA SER A 362 2.78 -23.97 -14.33
C SER A 362 1.88 -23.15 -13.40
N PHE A 363 2.02 -23.34 -12.09
CA PHE A 363 1.34 -22.54 -11.08
C PHE A 363 1.75 -21.06 -11.15
N GLU A 364 3.05 -20.77 -11.21
CA GLU A 364 3.56 -19.39 -11.34
C GLU A 364 3.04 -18.70 -12.61
N CYS A 365 3.12 -19.38 -13.76
CA CYS A 365 2.63 -18.84 -15.04
C CYS A 365 1.11 -18.57 -15.02
N ALA A 366 0.32 -19.45 -14.41
CA ALA A 366 -1.12 -19.25 -14.28
C ALA A 366 -1.43 -18.04 -13.39
N VAL A 367 -0.79 -17.94 -12.22
CA VAL A 367 -0.96 -16.80 -11.30
C VAL A 367 -0.55 -15.49 -11.97
N ASP A 368 0.56 -15.46 -12.72
CA ASP A 368 0.99 -14.27 -13.45
C ASP A 368 0.03 -13.88 -14.56
N SER A 369 -0.56 -14.86 -15.26
CA SER A 369 -1.58 -14.62 -16.28
C SER A 369 -2.86 -14.02 -15.67
N ILE A 370 -3.32 -14.59 -14.54
CA ILE A 370 -4.48 -14.08 -13.79
C ILE A 370 -4.21 -12.66 -13.29
N ARG A 371 -3.02 -12.41 -12.75
CA ARG A 371 -2.58 -11.07 -12.31
C ARG A 371 -2.59 -10.08 -13.46
N ALA A 372 -2.09 -10.46 -14.63
CA ALA A 372 -2.05 -9.58 -15.81
C ALA A 372 -3.46 -9.21 -16.28
N ILE A 373 -4.38 -10.18 -16.34
CA ILE A 373 -5.80 -9.94 -16.66
C ILE A 373 -6.42 -8.98 -15.63
N ALA A 374 -6.29 -9.26 -14.34
CA ALA A 374 -6.82 -8.41 -13.29
C ALA A 374 -6.26 -6.97 -13.37
N ALA A 375 -4.96 -6.83 -13.65
CA ALA A 375 -4.31 -5.54 -13.79
C ALA A 375 -4.76 -4.77 -15.04
N SER A 376 -5.01 -5.43 -16.16
CA SER A 376 -5.51 -4.78 -17.38
C SER A 376 -6.93 -4.25 -17.21
N HIS A 377 -7.82 -4.98 -16.51
CA HIS A 377 -9.16 -4.48 -16.24
C HIS A 377 -9.16 -3.34 -15.23
N LEU A 378 -8.31 -3.41 -14.21
CA LEU A 378 -8.17 -2.31 -13.26
C LEU A 378 -7.62 -1.06 -13.99
N TRP A 379 -6.69 -1.23 -14.92
CA TRP A 379 -6.21 -0.15 -15.78
C TRP A 379 -7.35 0.44 -16.63
N GLN A 380 -8.17 -0.38 -17.28
CA GLN A 380 -9.32 0.09 -18.06
C GLN A 380 -10.32 0.86 -17.19
N LEU A 381 -10.60 0.35 -15.98
CA LEU A 381 -11.47 1.02 -15.02
C LEU A 381 -10.92 2.40 -14.62
N VAL A 382 -9.66 2.47 -14.22
CA VAL A 382 -9.06 3.69 -13.67
C VAL A 382 -8.73 4.71 -14.75
N VAL A 383 -8.16 4.29 -15.88
CA VAL A 383 -7.70 5.19 -16.94
C VAL A 383 -8.82 5.61 -17.87
N VAL A 384 -9.66 4.66 -18.32
CA VAL A 384 -10.69 4.93 -19.33
C VAL A 384 -12.01 5.35 -18.68
N ARG A 385 -12.52 4.58 -17.71
CA ARG A 385 -13.84 4.88 -17.10
C ARG A 385 -13.77 6.01 -16.09
N ALA A 386 -12.71 6.09 -15.28
CA ALA A 386 -12.56 7.12 -14.25
C ALA A 386 -11.72 8.35 -14.68
N ASP A 387 -11.29 8.43 -15.95
CA ASP A 387 -10.49 9.53 -16.53
C ASP A 387 -9.29 9.97 -15.67
N LEU A 388 -8.43 9.01 -15.31
CA LEU A 388 -7.21 9.31 -14.53
C LEU A 388 -6.37 10.43 -15.14
N ASN A 389 -6.31 10.54 -16.47
CA ASN A 389 -5.54 11.57 -17.15
C ASN A 389 -6.10 12.97 -16.87
N GLY A 390 -7.43 13.14 -16.88
CA GLY A 390 -8.07 14.39 -16.44
C GLY A 390 -7.73 14.75 -14.99
N HIS A 391 -7.78 13.77 -14.09
CA HIS A 391 -7.43 13.95 -12.68
C HIS A 391 -5.95 14.28 -12.45
N LEU A 392 -5.02 13.61 -13.14
CA LEU A 392 -3.59 13.92 -13.10
C LEU A 392 -3.30 15.31 -13.66
N LYS A 393 -4.01 15.72 -14.73
CA LYS A 393 -3.90 17.06 -15.28
C LYS A 393 -4.41 18.10 -14.28
N ALA A 394 -5.51 17.85 -13.59
CA ALA A 394 -5.99 18.71 -12.51
C ALA A 394 -4.94 18.83 -11.38
N LEU A 395 -4.31 17.73 -10.97
CA LEU A 395 -3.22 17.77 -9.99
C LEU A 395 -2.02 18.59 -10.50
N LYS A 396 -1.64 18.47 -11.77
CA LYS A 396 -0.61 19.33 -12.37
C LYS A 396 -1.03 20.80 -12.36
N ASP A 397 -2.27 21.09 -12.75
CA ASP A 397 -2.79 22.46 -12.88
C ASP A 397 -2.83 23.19 -11.53
N TYR A 398 -3.32 22.51 -10.48
CA TYR A 398 -3.49 23.10 -9.15
C TYR A 398 -2.31 22.86 -8.20
N PHE A 399 -1.82 21.62 -8.05
CA PHE A 399 -0.73 21.33 -7.09
C PHE A 399 0.66 21.69 -7.63
N LEU A 400 0.88 21.63 -8.94
CA LEU A 400 2.16 22.01 -9.56
C LEU A 400 2.15 23.44 -10.16
N LEU A 401 1.07 24.19 -9.95
CA LEU A 401 0.88 25.58 -10.37
C LEU A 401 1.03 25.78 -11.90
N ALA A 402 0.60 24.82 -12.73
CA ALA A 402 0.60 25.04 -14.18
C ALA A 402 -0.42 26.10 -14.61
N LYS A 403 -1.55 26.25 -13.88
CA LYS A 403 -2.44 27.42 -14.02
C LYS A 403 -1.88 28.62 -13.27
N GLY A 404 -0.81 29.20 -13.81
CA GLY A 404 -0.11 30.34 -13.22
C GLY A 404 -1.02 31.56 -12.99
N ASP A 405 -1.95 31.83 -13.91
CA ASP A 405 -2.86 32.99 -13.88
C ASP A 405 -3.81 32.92 -12.68
N PHE A 406 -4.35 31.73 -12.38
CA PHE A 406 -5.21 31.49 -11.23
C PHE A 406 -4.49 31.81 -9.92
N PHE A 407 -3.29 31.26 -9.72
CA PHE A 407 -2.51 31.51 -8.51
C PHE A 407 -2.00 32.96 -8.45
N GLN A 408 -1.76 33.59 -9.58
CA GLN A 408 -1.42 35.01 -9.62
C GLN A 408 -2.60 35.87 -9.13
N CYS A 409 -3.80 35.68 -9.68
CA CYS A 409 -4.99 36.39 -9.19
C CYS A 409 -5.27 36.08 -7.71
N PHE A 410 -5.15 34.82 -7.27
CA PHE A 410 -5.32 34.44 -5.87
C PHE A 410 -4.34 35.19 -4.95
N LEU A 411 -3.05 35.22 -5.28
CA LEU A 411 -2.02 35.93 -4.50
C LEU A 411 -2.13 37.46 -4.61
N GLU A 412 -2.82 37.98 -5.62
CA GLU A 412 -3.21 39.40 -5.72
C GLU A 412 -4.32 39.77 -4.76
N GLU A 413 -5.44 39.04 -4.78
CA GLU A 413 -6.58 39.29 -3.92
C GLU A 413 -6.27 39.03 -2.43
N SER A 414 -5.50 37.98 -2.15
CA SER A 414 -5.12 37.62 -0.76
C SER A 414 -3.96 38.44 -0.19
N ARG A 415 -3.30 39.30 -0.99
CA ARG A 415 -2.10 40.05 -0.56
C ARG A 415 -2.30 40.84 0.73
N GLN A 416 -3.43 41.53 0.85
CA GLN A 416 -3.71 42.37 2.01
C GLN A 416 -3.93 41.53 3.28
N LEU A 417 -4.53 40.35 3.13
CA LEU A 417 -4.76 39.40 4.22
C LEU A 417 -3.45 38.74 4.66
N MET A 418 -2.61 38.33 3.69
CA MET A 418 -1.36 37.63 3.96
C MET A 418 -0.25 38.51 4.55
N ARG A 419 -0.41 39.84 4.54
CA ARG A 419 0.50 40.77 5.23
C ARG A 419 0.34 40.76 6.75
N LEU A 420 -0.82 40.34 7.24
CA LEU A 420 -1.09 40.16 8.67
C LEU A 420 -0.80 38.71 9.05
N PRO A 421 -0.35 38.43 10.28
CA PRO A 421 -0.24 37.05 10.75
C PRO A 421 -1.62 36.37 10.71
N PRO A 422 -1.69 35.08 10.35
CA PRO A 422 -2.97 34.38 10.22
C PRO A 422 -3.69 34.25 11.55
N ARG A 423 -4.99 34.49 11.55
CA ARG A 423 -5.87 34.22 12.69
C ARG A 423 -6.25 32.74 12.68
N GLN A 424 -5.82 31.98 13.70
CA GLN A 424 -5.90 30.52 13.73
C GLN A 424 -7.30 29.94 13.49
N SER A 425 -8.38 30.66 13.85
CA SER A 425 -9.76 30.18 13.71
C SER A 425 -10.50 30.66 12.46
N THR A 426 -10.07 31.75 11.80
CA THR A 426 -10.79 32.34 10.65
C THR A 426 -9.98 32.34 9.36
N ALA A 427 -8.66 32.11 9.42
CA ALA A 427 -7.78 32.26 8.26
C ALA A 427 -8.14 31.34 7.09
N GLU A 428 -8.69 30.14 7.33
CA GLU A 428 -9.18 29.26 6.26
C GLU A 428 -10.38 29.88 5.53
N ALA A 429 -11.43 30.28 6.26
CA ALA A 429 -12.61 30.91 5.67
C ALA A 429 -12.27 32.23 4.97
N ASP A 430 -11.39 33.03 5.57
CA ASP A 430 -10.95 34.32 5.02
C ASP A 430 -10.16 34.16 3.71
N LEU A 431 -9.37 33.08 3.56
CA LEU A 431 -8.66 32.77 2.31
C LEU A 431 -9.53 32.08 1.27
N MET A 432 -10.60 31.39 1.68
CA MET A 432 -11.49 30.72 0.75
C MET A 432 -12.25 31.67 -0.15
N VAL A 433 -12.59 32.87 0.35
CA VAL A 433 -13.25 33.91 -0.46
C VAL A 433 -12.35 34.40 -1.61
N PRO A 434 -11.11 34.88 -1.38
CA PRO A 434 -10.16 35.19 -2.46
C PRO A 434 -9.89 34.02 -3.42
N PHE A 435 -9.87 32.79 -2.90
CA PHE A 435 -9.65 31.60 -3.73
C PHE A 435 -10.81 31.34 -4.70
N GLN A 436 -12.06 31.44 -4.23
CA GLN A 436 -13.25 31.34 -5.09
C GLN A 436 -13.36 32.52 -6.05
N LEU A 437 -13.02 33.75 -5.62
CA LEU A 437 -13.01 34.91 -6.50
C LEU A 437 -11.96 34.78 -7.62
N ALA A 438 -10.76 34.30 -7.30
CA ALA A 438 -9.73 34.01 -8.30
C ALA A 438 -10.20 32.93 -9.27
N ALA A 439 -10.91 31.91 -8.78
CA ALA A 439 -11.50 30.87 -9.61
C ALA A 439 -12.51 31.47 -10.61
N LEU A 440 -13.45 32.29 -10.13
CA LEU A 440 -14.44 32.95 -10.99
C LEU A 440 -13.81 33.88 -12.03
N LYS A 441 -12.66 34.51 -11.73
CA LYS A 441 -11.98 35.43 -12.64
C LYS A 441 -11.15 34.73 -13.72
N THR A 442 -10.66 33.52 -13.47
CA THR A 442 -9.61 32.88 -14.30
C THR A 442 -9.98 31.49 -14.82
N ILE A 443 -10.84 30.76 -14.11
CA ILE A 443 -11.26 29.41 -14.48
C ILE A 443 -12.56 29.57 -15.28
N GLY A 444 -12.53 29.21 -16.56
CA GLY A 444 -13.74 29.12 -17.37
C GLY A 444 -14.63 27.95 -16.94
N GLU A 445 -15.87 27.91 -17.42
CA GLU A 445 -16.86 26.82 -17.17
C GLU A 445 -16.37 25.41 -17.59
N GLU A 446 -15.19 25.30 -18.21
CA GLU A 446 -14.66 24.07 -18.79
C GLU A 446 -13.97 23.11 -17.80
N ASP A 447 -13.60 23.56 -16.59
CA ASP A 447 -12.88 22.68 -15.65
C ASP A 447 -13.81 21.99 -14.64
N LYS A 448 -14.23 20.78 -14.99
CA LYS A 448 -15.07 19.90 -14.15
C LYS A 448 -14.42 19.54 -12.80
N HIS A 449 -13.09 19.62 -12.69
CA HIS A 449 -12.35 19.09 -11.56
C HIS A 449 -12.04 20.12 -10.47
N PHE A 450 -12.34 21.41 -10.70
CA PHE A 450 -12.09 22.47 -9.71
C PHE A 450 -12.92 22.29 -8.43
N SER A 451 -14.16 21.79 -8.55
CA SER A 451 -15.05 21.52 -7.41
C SER A 451 -14.47 20.55 -6.38
N ARG A 452 -13.45 19.77 -6.76
CA ARG A 452 -12.77 18.78 -5.92
C ARG A 452 -11.55 19.34 -5.20
N VAL A 453 -11.13 20.56 -5.50
CA VAL A 453 -9.97 21.20 -4.86
C VAL A 453 -10.46 22.12 -3.75
N SER A 454 -9.96 21.92 -2.54
CA SER A 454 -10.21 22.82 -1.41
C SER A 454 -8.90 23.31 -0.80
N LEU A 455 -8.90 24.54 -0.30
CA LEU A 455 -7.76 25.08 0.46
C LEU A 455 -7.96 24.70 1.91
N ARG A 456 -6.93 24.12 2.53
CA ARG A 456 -6.90 23.89 3.97
C ARG A 456 -5.75 24.65 4.60
N MET A 457 -6.00 25.15 5.80
CA MET A 457 -4.95 25.64 6.68
C MET A 457 -4.77 24.63 7.80
N PRO A 458 -3.69 23.83 7.80
CA PRO A 458 -3.37 22.97 8.93
C PRO A 458 -3.30 23.84 10.18
N SER A 459 -4.18 23.55 11.16
CA SER A 459 -4.10 24.18 12.47
C SER A 459 -2.70 23.92 13.02
N PHE A 460 -1.97 24.97 13.43
CA PHE A 460 -0.71 24.82 14.16
C PHE A 460 -1.00 24.08 15.48
N GLY A 461 -0.90 22.76 15.45
CA GLY A 461 -1.12 21.89 16.59
C GLY A 461 0.02 22.06 17.59
N MET A 462 -0.36 22.42 18.82
CA MET A 462 0.33 22.18 20.09
C MET A 462 1.60 21.33 19.98
N THR A 463 2.75 21.95 20.24
CA THR A 463 3.92 21.21 20.72
C THR A 463 3.65 20.80 22.17
N ILE A 464 2.87 19.72 22.39
CA ILE A 464 2.98 18.94 23.62
C ILE A 464 4.35 18.27 23.56
N LYS A 465 5.35 18.91 24.18
CA LYS A 465 6.54 18.19 24.61
C LYS A 465 6.14 17.35 25.82
N SER A 466 5.93 16.07 25.59
CA SER A 466 5.93 15.05 26.62
C SER A 466 7.34 14.93 27.22
N SER A 467 7.46 15.20 28.51
CA SER A 467 8.21 14.39 29.49
C SER A 467 8.31 15.18 30.80
N GLN A 468 7.41 14.85 31.73
CA GLN A 468 7.64 15.02 33.15
C GLN A 468 8.87 14.20 33.54
N VAL A 469 9.85 14.87 34.14
CA VAL A 469 10.72 14.28 35.16
C VAL A 469 10.78 15.31 36.29
N ASP A 470 10.17 14.95 37.42
CA ASP A 470 10.34 15.56 38.75
C ASP A 470 11.86 15.60 39.11
N VAL A 471 12.45 16.56 39.82
CA VAL A 471 12.32 16.95 41.24
C VAL A 471 13.17 18.27 41.47
N PRO A 472 13.34 18.84 42.70
CA PRO A 472 12.59 19.93 43.32
C PRO A 472 13.32 21.30 43.43
N ARG A 473 12.51 22.27 43.89
CA ARG A 473 12.76 23.65 44.35
C ARG A 473 14.09 23.93 45.10
N THR A 474 14.68 25.08 44.77
CA THR A 474 15.38 25.95 45.75
C THR A 474 15.20 27.42 45.36
N ASP A 475 14.76 28.23 46.32
CA ASP A 475 14.57 29.68 46.24
C ASP A 475 15.90 30.44 46.26
N GLY A 476 15.96 31.59 45.58
CA GLY A 476 16.90 32.66 45.95
C GLY A 476 17.50 33.50 44.82
N SER A 477 17.12 34.78 44.83
CA SER A 477 17.85 35.95 44.32
C SER A 477 17.76 36.31 42.82
N SER A 478 17.11 37.46 42.63
CA SER A 478 17.13 38.29 41.44
C SER A 478 18.55 38.76 41.10
N GLY A 479 18.95 38.56 39.85
CA GLY A 479 20.19 39.10 39.30
C GLY A 479 20.17 38.97 37.78
N ALA A 480 20.06 40.11 37.10
CA ALA A 480 19.95 40.23 35.65
C ALA A 480 21.03 39.43 34.90
N LEU A 481 20.62 38.56 33.96
CA LEU A 481 21.38 38.10 32.79
C LEU A 481 20.50 37.10 31.99
N GLN A 482 20.04 37.53 30.80
CA GLN A 482 19.60 36.76 29.61
C GLN A 482 18.24 37.20 29.05
N SER A 483 18.28 38.05 28.02
CA SER A 483 17.26 38.11 26.96
C SER A 483 17.89 37.95 25.58
N ILE A 484 18.91 37.10 25.47
CA ILE A 484 19.45 36.63 24.19
C ILE A 484 18.97 35.19 24.01
N ALA A 485 17.70 35.02 23.69
CA ALA A 485 17.13 33.79 23.13
C ALA A 485 15.76 34.10 22.51
N SER A 486 15.54 33.60 21.29
CA SER A 486 14.32 33.60 20.47
C SER A 486 13.86 34.95 19.87
N SER A 487 14.71 35.53 19.02
CA SER A 487 14.27 36.37 17.90
C SER A 487 14.12 35.55 16.61
N ASP A 488 13.65 34.30 16.71
CA ASP A 488 13.08 33.60 15.55
C ASP A 488 11.63 34.09 15.42
N ILE A 489 11.48 35.32 14.95
CA ILE A 489 10.20 35.89 14.56
C ILE A 489 9.66 34.97 13.46
N THR A 490 8.61 34.22 13.77
CA THR A 490 7.76 33.46 12.85
C THR A 490 7.03 34.45 11.93
N LEU A 491 7.78 35.12 11.07
CA LEU A 491 7.33 36.21 10.21
C LEU A 491 6.41 35.74 9.07
N ASP A 492 6.07 34.45 9.01
CA ASP A 492 5.23 33.91 7.95
C ASP A 492 4.38 32.72 8.43
N GLY A 493 3.25 33.01 9.07
CA GLY A 493 2.27 31.97 9.46
C GLY A 493 1.52 31.36 8.28
N TRP A 494 1.69 31.91 7.06
CA TRP A 494 1.03 31.45 5.83
C TRP A 494 1.80 30.35 5.10
N ASP A 495 2.97 29.98 5.62
CA ASP A 495 3.77 28.87 5.12
C ASP A 495 3.05 27.50 5.21
N GLY A 496 1.98 27.39 6.00
CA GLY A 496 1.17 26.20 6.16
C GLY A 496 0.07 25.98 5.11
N ILE A 497 -0.19 26.93 4.20
CA ILE A 497 -1.30 26.80 3.22
C ILE A 497 -1.16 25.49 2.43
N ALA A 498 -2.18 24.64 2.48
CA ALA A 498 -2.24 23.37 1.79
C ALA A 498 -3.46 23.31 0.87
N LEU A 499 -3.35 22.53 -0.20
CA LEU A 499 -4.50 22.14 -1.00
C LEU A 499 -4.87 20.70 -0.65
N GLU A 500 -6.16 20.43 -0.58
CA GLU A 500 -6.70 19.08 -0.52
C GLU A 500 -7.46 18.76 -1.79
N TYR A 501 -7.30 17.53 -2.24
CA TYR A 501 -7.95 17.01 -3.42
C TYR A 501 -8.92 15.89 -3.02
N PHE A 502 -10.21 16.12 -3.25
CA PHE A 502 -11.23 15.10 -3.02
C PHE A 502 -11.24 14.11 -4.17
N VAL A 503 -10.89 12.87 -3.85
CA VAL A 503 -10.84 11.76 -4.81
C VAL A 503 -12.01 10.83 -4.53
N ASP A 504 -12.86 10.63 -5.53
CA ASP A 504 -13.92 9.62 -5.48
C ASP A 504 -13.36 8.24 -5.83
N TRP A 505 -14.02 7.19 -5.34
CA TRP A 505 -13.77 5.83 -5.81
C TRP A 505 -14.06 5.74 -7.33
N PRO A 506 -13.24 5.10 -8.18
CA PRO A 506 -12.13 4.15 -7.92
C PRO A 506 -10.73 4.77 -7.88
N LEU A 507 -10.59 6.08 -8.06
CA LEU A 507 -9.29 6.75 -8.15
C LEU A 507 -8.53 6.76 -6.81
N GLN A 508 -9.24 6.54 -5.70
CA GLN A 508 -8.66 6.35 -4.37
C GLN A 508 -7.65 5.19 -4.31
N LEU A 509 -7.80 4.17 -5.18
CA LEU A 509 -6.86 3.05 -5.29
C LEU A 509 -5.47 3.50 -5.78
N PHE A 510 -5.45 4.58 -6.56
CA PHE A 510 -4.25 5.16 -7.15
C PHE A 510 -3.72 6.33 -6.30
N PHE A 511 -4.61 7.21 -5.85
CA PHE A 511 -4.26 8.36 -5.00
C PHE A 511 -4.37 8.00 -3.52
N THR A 512 -3.29 7.44 -2.98
CA THR A 512 -3.17 7.23 -1.54
C THR A 512 -3.01 8.56 -0.80
N PRO A 513 -3.39 8.63 0.49
CA PRO A 513 -3.15 9.83 1.30
C PRO A 513 -1.65 10.19 1.37
N GLU A 514 -0.78 9.18 1.35
CA GLU A 514 0.68 9.40 1.27
C GLU A 514 1.10 10.09 -0.03
N VAL A 515 0.56 9.66 -1.17
CA VAL A 515 0.80 10.26 -2.48
C VAL A 515 0.31 11.71 -2.52
N LEU A 516 -0.89 11.99 -2.01
CA LEU A 516 -1.41 13.35 -1.94
C LEU A 516 -0.56 14.24 -1.02
N SER A 517 -0.09 13.71 0.11
CA SER A 517 0.82 14.46 1.01
C SER A 517 2.13 14.89 0.34
N LYS A 518 2.67 14.05 -0.57
CA LYS A 518 3.85 14.38 -1.38
C LYS A 518 3.56 15.52 -2.34
N TYR A 519 2.41 15.52 -3.03
CA TYR A 519 1.98 16.64 -3.87
C TYR A 519 1.78 17.92 -3.05
N CYS A 520 1.13 17.84 -1.88
CA CYS A 520 0.96 18.99 -0.99
C CYS A 520 2.29 19.63 -0.59
N ARG A 521 3.31 18.81 -0.29
CA ARG A 521 4.65 19.31 0.05
C ARG A 521 5.32 20.04 -1.10
N VAL A 522 5.18 19.54 -2.34
CA VAL A 522 5.69 20.23 -3.54
C VAL A 522 4.92 21.53 -3.76
N PHE A 523 3.59 21.49 -3.64
CA PHE A 523 2.71 22.66 -3.76
C PHE A 523 3.10 23.78 -2.79
N GLN A 524 3.26 23.47 -1.50
CA GLN A 524 3.65 24.44 -0.48
C GLN A 524 4.94 25.18 -0.85
N TYR A 525 5.93 24.45 -1.35
CA TYR A 525 7.19 25.04 -1.78
C TYR A 525 7.03 25.93 -3.01
N LEU A 526 6.31 25.47 -4.03
CA LEU A 526 6.05 26.25 -5.24
C LEU A 526 5.23 27.50 -4.97
N LEU A 527 4.23 27.42 -4.09
CA LEU A 527 3.42 28.56 -3.69
C LEU A 527 4.26 29.62 -2.97
N ARG A 528 5.13 29.22 -2.03
CA ARG A 528 6.06 30.15 -1.36
C ARG A 528 7.02 30.81 -2.35
N LEU A 529 7.53 30.06 -3.31
CA LEU A 529 8.40 30.57 -4.37
C LEU A 529 7.67 31.59 -5.25
N LYS A 530 6.45 31.26 -5.70
CA LYS A 530 5.59 32.14 -6.50
C LYS A 530 5.19 33.41 -5.74
N ARG A 531 4.85 33.29 -4.45
CA ARG A 531 4.57 34.42 -3.58
C ARG A 531 5.78 35.35 -3.46
N THR A 532 6.96 34.80 -3.24
CA THR A 532 8.21 35.59 -3.16
C THR A 532 8.49 36.33 -4.47
N GLN A 533 8.30 35.67 -5.61
CA GLN A 533 8.40 36.29 -6.94
C GLN A 533 7.44 37.49 -7.06
N MET A 534 6.16 37.28 -6.74
CA MET A 534 5.13 38.31 -6.88
C MET A 534 5.32 39.49 -5.93
N GLU A 535 5.75 39.28 -4.69
CA GLU A 535 6.04 40.38 -3.76
C GLU A 535 7.24 41.21 -4.23
N LEU A 536 8.28 40.59 -4.82
CA LEU A 536 9.41 41.32 -5.41
C LEU A 536 9.01 42.16 -6.64
N GLU A 537 8.01 41.72 -7.40
CA GLU A 537 7.48 42.44 -8.57
C GLU A 537 6.54 43.58 -8.15
N LYS A 538 5.62 43.32 -7.22
CA LYS A 538 4.67 44.32 -6.73
C LYS A 538 5.32 45.42 -5.88
N SER A 539 6.27 45.08 -5.02
CA SER A 539 7.01 46.10 -4.25
C SER A 539 7.76 47.06 -5.17
N TRP A 540 8.37 46.54 -6.25
CA TRP A 540 8.98 47.37 -7.27
C TRP A 540 7.97 48.26 -7.98
N ALA A 541 6.85 47.71 -8.45
CA ALA A 541 5.80 48.47 -9.11
C ALA A 541 5.24 49.59 -8.20
N SER A 542 5.02 49.29 -6.91
CA SER A 542 4.55 50.26 -5.91
C SER A 542 5.53 51.41 -5.73
N VAL A 543 6.83 51.13 -5.57
CA VAL A 543 7.83 52.19 -5.37
C VAL A 543 8.10 52.98 -6.65
N MET A 544 8.04 52.36 -7.83
CA MET A 544 8.13 53.09 -9.10
C MET A 544 6.93 54.01 -9.27
N HIS A 545 5.71 53.57 -8.94
CA HIS A 545 4.53 54.42 -8.98
C HIS A 545 4.62 55.58 -7.98
N GLN A 546 5.18 55.33 -6.78
CA GLN A 546 5.46 56.38 -5.81
C GLN A 546 6.50 57.39 -6.32
N ASP A 547 7.63 56.95 -6.91
CA ASP A 547 8.64 57.88 -7.47
C ASP A 547 8.08 58.66 -8.68
N HIS A 548 7.18 58.07 -9.47
CA HIS A 548 6.49 58.78 -10.56
C HIS A 548 5.49 59.83 -10.06
N THR A 549 4.72 59.54 -9.02
CA THR A 549 3.78 60.49 -8.40
C THR A 549 4.51 61.60 -7.63
N ASP A 550 5.57 61.25 -6.89
CA ASP A 550 6.49 62.20 -6.25
C ASP A 550 7.15 63.11 -7.30
N PHE A 551 7.58 62.57 -8.45
CA PHE A 551 8.14 63.38 -9.53
C PHE A 551 7.11 64.33 -10.17
N ALA A 552 5.87 63.88 -10.34
CA ALA A 552 4.79 64.70 -10.89
C ALA A 552 4.40 65.85 -9.95
N THR A 553 4.36 65.60 -8.64
CA THR A 553 4.05 66.61 -7.61
C THR A 553 5.21 67.59 -7.43
N HIS A 554 6.46 67.12 -7.39
CA HIS A 554 7.64 67.99 -7.23
C HIS A 554 8.01 68.80 -8.50
N ARG A 555 7.47 68.47 -9.68
CA ARG A 555 7.57 69.37 -10.85
C ARG A 555 6.87 70.71 -10.59
N ASN A 556 5.87 70.75 -9.71
CA ASN A 556 5.15 71.96 -9.33
C ASN A 556 5.87 72.75 -8.22
N ASP A 557 6.70 72.10 -7.38
CA ASP A 557 7.44 72.71 -6.27
C ASP A 557 8.95 72.83 -6.56
N ARG A 558 9.39 73.99 -7.08
CA ARG A 558 10.80 74.25 -7.48
C ARG A 558 11.84 74.22 -6.33
N VAL A 559 11.43 74.09 -5.07
CA VAL A 559 12.30 74.32 -3.89
C VAL A 559 12.88 73.02 -3.29
N ASN A 560 12.31 71.84 -3.56
CA ASN A 560 12.71 70.55 -2.92
C ASN A 560 13.50 69.56 -3.79
N CYS A 561 14.21 70.02 -4.82
CA CYS A 561 14.92 69.15 -5.78
C CYS A 561 16.12 68.36 -5.21
N SER A 562 16.75 68.81 -4.13
CA SER A 562 17.95 68.14 -3.57
C SER A 562 17.62 66.86 -2.78
N VAL A 563 16.50 66.85 -2.05
CA VAL A 563 16.06 65.72 -1.22
C VAL A 563 15.60 64.53 -2.08
N SER A 564 14.87 64.80 -3.18
CA SER A 564 14.44 63.76 -4.13
C SER A 564 15.63 63.14 -4.89
N GLN A 565 16.65 63.94 -5.21
CA GLN A 565 17.88 63.45 -5.86
C GLN A 565 18.71 62.57 -4.92
N GLN A 566 18.79 62.91 -3.62
CA GLN A 566 19.49 62.11 -2.62
C GLN A 566 18.74 60.81 -2.28
N ARG A 567 17.40 60.82 -2.26
CA ARG A 567 16.56 59.61 -2.14
C ARG A 567 16.80 58.66 -3.32
N ARG A 568 16.83 59.18 -4.56
CA ARG A 568 17.14 58.39 -5.77
C ARG A 568 18.54 57.79 -5.76
N GLN A 569 19.55 58.52 -5.25
CA GLN A 569 20.91 57.98 -5.13
C GLN A 569 21.00 56.86 -4.09
N ARG A 570 20.26 56.96 -2.97
CA ARG A 570 20.18 55.91 -1.93
C ARG A 570 19.45 54.65 -2.42
N SER A 571 18.46 54.78 -3.29
CA SER A 571 17.70 53.63 -3.82
C SER A 571 18.45 52.86 -4.93
N ARG A 572 19.46 53.43 -5.58
CA ARG A 572 20.24 52.75 -6.65
C ARG A 572 20.89 51.42 -6.24
N PRO A 573 21.66 51.32 -5.14
CA PRO A 573 22.22 50.03 -4.71
C PRO A 573 21.12 49.02 -4.36
N MET A 574 20.02 49.47 -3.75
CA MET A 574 18.86 48.65 -3.43
C MET A 574 18.23 48.02 -4.69
N TRP A 575 18.12 48.76 -5.78
CA TRP A 575 17.61 48.22 -7.05
C TRP A 575 18.50 47.15 -7.67
N ARG A 576 19.82 47.27 -7.53
CA ARG A 576 20.76 46.23 -8.00
C ARG A 576 20.54 44.93 -7.25
N ILE A 577 20.32 45.01 -5.94
CA ILE A 577 20.12 43.82 -5.10
C ILE A 577 18.74 43.22 -5.32
N ARG A 578 17.70 44.04 -5.48
CA ARG A 578 16.38 43.58 -5.91
C ARG A 578 16.45 42.81 -7.22
N GLU A 579 17.14 43.35 -8.22
CA GLU A 579 17.24 42.68 -9.51
C GLU A 579 17.99 41.35 -9.40
N HIS A 580 19.03 41.30 -8.55
CA HIS A 580 19.73 40.07 -8.27
C HIS A 580 18.86 39.04 -7.52
N MET A 581 18.08 39.46 -6.51
CA MET A 581 17.08 38.61 -5.83
C MET A 581 16.02 38.09 -6.81
N ALA A 582 15.45 38.97 -7.63
CA ALA A 582 14.45 38.63 -8.63
C ALA A 582 15.04 37.73 -9.72
N PHE A 583 16.29 37.93 -10.14
CA PHE A 583 16.99 37.05 -11.06
C PHE A 583 17.13 35.64 -10.48
N LEU A 584 17.58 35.51 -9.24
CA LEU A 584 17.74 34.20 -8.59
C LEU A 584 16.40 33.46 -8.47
N ILE A 585 15.36 34.13 -7.98
CA ILE A 585 14.02 33.55 -7.79
C ILE A 585 13.37 33.19 -9.13
N ARG A 586 13.42 34.06 -10.15
CA ARG A 586 12.86 33.78 -11.48
C ARG A 586 13.55 32.59 -12.14
N ASN A 587 14.88 32.50 -12.07
CA ASN A 587 15.61 31.37 -12.64
C ASN A 587 15.33 30.05 -11.91
N LEU A 588 15.17 30.10 -10.58
CA LEU A 588 14.77 28.93 -9.79
C LEU A 588 13.37 28.45 -10.18
N GLN A 589 12.41 29.37 -10.28
CA GLN A 589 11.05 29.05 -10.71
C GLN A 589 11.03 28.46 -12.13
N PHE A 590 11.73 29.09 -13.07
CA PHE A 590 11.80 28.62 -14.46
C PHE A 590 12.45 27.23 -14.57
N TYR A 591 13.48 26.97 -13.79
CA TYR A 591 14.09 25.64 -13.69
C TYR A 591 13.09 24.60 -13.19
N ILE A 592 12.40 24.87 -12.07
CA ILE A 592 11.48 23.87 -11.49
C ILE A 592 10.27 23.65 -12.40
N GLN A 593 9.69 24.69 -12.99
CA GLN A 593 8.51 24.54 -13.85
C GLN A 593 8.85 23.85 -15.19
N VAL A 594 9.87 24.32 -15.91
CA VAL A 594 10.13 23.84 -17.28
C VAL A 594 11.01 22.59 -17.31
N ASP A 595 12.12 22.57 -16.57
CA ASP A 595 13.08 21.46 -16.68
C ASP A 595 12.71 20.25 -15.84
N VAL A 596 11.97 20.48 -14.74
CA VAL A 596 11.59 19.42 -13.81
C VAL A 596 10.15 19.02 -14.05
N ILE A 597 9.18 19.90 -13.80
CA ILE A 597 7.75 19.53 -13.84
C ILE A 597 7.32 19.13 -15.26
N GLU A 598 7.53 19.97 -16.27
CA GLU A 598 7.11 19.65 -17.64
C GLU A 598 7.87 18.46 -18.23
N SER A 599 9.18 18.36 -18.02
CA SER A 599 9.96 17.22 -18.50
C SER A 599 9.51 15.90 -17.89
N GLN A 600 9.31 15.84 -16.57
CA GLN A 600 8.87 14.62 -15.89
C GLN A 600 7.41 14.29 -16.22
N TRP A 601 6.57 15.30 -16.42
CA TRP A 601 5.18 15.12 -16.82
C TRP A 601 5.07 14.44 -18.19
N ASN A 602 5.89 14.86 -19.16
CA ASN A 602 5.89 14.24 -20.49
C ASN A 602 6.33 12.77 -20.45
N VAL A 603 7.27 12.43 -19.56
CA VAL A 603 7.69 11.03 -19.34
C VAL A 603 6.53 10.22 -18.75
N LEU A 604 5.85 10.73 -17.73
CA LEU A 604 4.68 10.08 -17.13
C LEU A 604 3.57 9.88 -18.18
N GLN A 605 3.27 10.92 -18.97
CA GLN A 605 2.22 10.88 -19.98
C GLN A 605 2.52 9.86 -21.09
N ALA A 606 3.78 9.76 -21.54
CA ALA A 606 4.18 8.73 -22.50
C ALA A 606 3.98 7.32 -21.93
N HIS A 607 4.41 7.08 -20.68
CA HIS A 607 4.21 5.79 -20.03
C HIS A 607 2.75 5.42 -19.78
N ILE A 608 1.87 6.39 -19.49
CA ILE A 608 0.42 6.16 -19.36
C ILE A 608 -0.19 5.72 -20.69
N GLN A 609 0.30 6.24 -21.81
CA GLN A 609 -0.19 5.88 -23.15
C GLN A 609 0.34 4.52 -23.60
N ASP A 610 1.57 4.17 -23.23
CA ASP A 610 2.24 2.92 -23.64
C ASP A 610 1.88 1.71 -22.76
N SER A 611 1.50 1.93 -21.50
CA SER A 611 1.28 0.84 -20.53
C SER A 611 -0.20 0.49 -20.34
N HIS A 612 -0.50 -0.81 -20.25
CA HIS A 612 -1.83 -1.36 -19.94
C HIS A 612 -1.85 -2.14 -18.60
N ASP A 613 -0.86 -1.91 -17.74
CA ASP A 613 -0.73 -2.55 -16.43
C ASP A 613 -0.89 -1.51 -15.32
N PHE A 614 -1.87 -1.72 -14.45
CA PHE A 614 -2.12 -0.85 -13.30
C PHE A 614 -0.95 -0.79 -12.31
N ASN A 615 -0.28 -1.91 -12.02
CA ASN A 615 0.82 -1.91 -11.05
C ASN A 615 2.05 -1.19 -11.59
N GLY A 616 2.35 -1.39 -12.88
CA GLY A 616 3.38 -0.62 -13.58
C GLY A 616 3.08 0.88 -13.51
N LEU A 617 1.82 1.27 -13.72
CA LEU A 617 1.39 2.66 -13.66
C LEU A 617 1.57 3.29 -12.26
N VAL A 618 1.21 2.58 -11.19
CA VAL A 618 1.45 3.04 -9.80
C VAL A 618 2.94 3.21 -9.54
N GLY A 619 3.77 2.27 -10.01
CA GLY A 619 5.24 2.36 -9.90
C GLY A 619 5.81 3.59 -10.59
N VAL A 620 5.46 3.81 -11.85
CA VAL A 620 5.90 4.97 -12.65
C VAL A 620 5.46 6.29 -12.01
N HIS A 621 4.25 6.35 -11.44
CA HIS A 621 3.77 7.55 -10.75
C HIS A 621 4.55 7.86 -9.47
N LEU A 622 4.88 6.84 -8.68
CA LEU A 622 5.74 7.01 -7.50
C LEU A 622 7.15 7.45 -7.90
N GLU A 623 7.71 6.89 -8.97
CA GLU A 623 8.99 7.33 -9.55
C GLU A 623 8.93 8.78 -10.01
N TYR A 624 7.86 9.18 -10.70
CA TYR A 624 7.60 10.57 -11.10
C TYR A 624 7.59 11.51 -9.89
N LEU A 625 6.84 11.19 -8.83
CA LEU A 625 6.79 12.00 -7.62
C LEU A 625 8.14 12.10 -6.91
N ASN A 626 8.85 10.99 -6.76
CA ASN A 626 10.16 10.97 -6.15
C ASN A 626 11.18 11.76 -7.01
N ALA A 627 11.05 11.71 -8.34
CA ALA A 627 11.83 12.52 -9.27
C ALA A 627 11.52 14.01 -9.08
N LEU A 628 10.25 14.42 -8.95
CA LEU A 628 9.88 15.81 -8.69
C LEU A 628 10.48 16.35 -7.38
N ILE A 629 10.36 15.59 -6.29
CA ILE A 629 10.86 16.02 -4.97
C ILE A 629 12.40 16.12 -4.98
N SER A 630 13.08 15.15 -5.59
CA SER A 630 14.54 15.14 -5.65
C SER A 630 15.11 16.21 -6.58
N GLN A 631 14.49 16.44 -7.74
CA GLN A 631 14.92 17.43 -8.73
C GLN A 631 14.55 18.87 -8.32
N SER A 632 13.50 19.07 -7.51
CA SER A 632 13.15 20.38 -6.91
C SER A 632 14.01 20.78 -5.70
N PHE A 633 15.00 19.95 -5.34
CA PHE A 633 15.91 20.14 -4.20
C PHE A 633 15.25 20.09 -2.81
N LEU A 634 14.03 19.56 -2.71
CA LEU A 634 13.30 19.41 -1.45
C LEU A 634 13.88 18.31 -0.53
N ASP A 635 14.58 17.34 -1.10
CA ASP A 635 15.26 16.28 -0.36
C ASP A 635 16.53 16.75 0.35
N ILE A 636 17.22 17.74 -0.24
CA ILE A 636 18.51 18.21 0.28
C ILE A 636 18.22 19.27 1.34
N GLY A 637 18.15 18.83 2.60
CA GLY A 637 17.82 19.70 3.72
C GLY A 637 18.71 20.93 3.88
N SER A 638 19.97 20.91 3.42
CA SER A 638 20.86 22.09 3.42
C SER A 638 20.50 23.11 2.34
N LEU A 639 20.22 22.66 1.11
CA LEU A 639 19.78 23.53 0.00
C LEU A 639 18.39 24.09 0.27
N SER A 640 17.46 23.25 0.72
CA SER A 640 16.10 23.68 1.09
C SER A 640 16.12 24.77 2.17
N ARG A 641 16.94 24.61 3.23
CA ARG A 641 17.11 25.64 4.28
C ARG A 641 17.71 26.94 3.76
N ILE A 642 18.67 26.87 2.83
CA ILE A 642 19.27 28.07 2.24
C ILE A 642 18.27 28.80 1.34
N LEU A 643 17.55 28.07 0.49
CA LEU A 643 16.52 28.64 -0.37
C LEU A 643 15.36 29.23 0.46
N ASP A 644 14.93 28.56 1.52
CA ASP A 644 13.93 29.08 2.47
C ASP A 644 14.41 30.37 3.14
N SER A 645 15.66 30.40 3.62
CA SER A 645 16.28 31.61 4.16
C SER A 645 16.34 32.73 3.14
N ILE A 646 16.65 32.45 1.87
CA ILE A 646 16.68 33.43 0.79
C ILE A 646 15.26 33.97 0.50
N MET A 647 14.24 33.10 0.43
CA MET A 647 12.85 33.52 0.21
C MET A 647 12.36 34.44 1.35
N LYS A 648 12.65 34.09 2.60
CA LYS A 648 12.32 34.91 3.78
C LYS A 648 13.05 36.27 3.76
N LEU A 649 14.32 36.29 3.37
CA LEU A 649 15.09 37.55 3.20
C LEU A 649 14.48 38.42 2.10
N CYS A 650 14.05 37.84 0.97
CA CYS A 650 13.37 38.56 -0.10
C CYS A 650 12.05 39.19 0.38
N ILE A 651 11.23 38.46 1.14
CA ILE A 651 9.97 38.99 1.68
C ILE A 651 10.24 40.11 2.69
N ARG A 652 11.21 39.92 3.60
CA ARG A 652 11.62 40.96 4.57
C ARG A 652 12.15 42.22 3.87
N PHE A 653 12.90 42.04 2.78
CA PHE A 653 13.37 43.13 1.94
C PHE A 653 12.21 43.89 1.29
N CYS A 654 11.23 43.20 0.72
CA CYS A 654 10.03 43.82 0.15
C CYS A 654 9.27 44.66 1.18
N TRP A 655 9.07 44.14 2.40
CA TRP A 655 8.43 44.89 3.49
C TRP A 655 9.23 46.16 3.81
N ASN A 656 10.54 46.04 4.05
CA ASN A 656 11.34 47.19 4.43
C ASN A 656 11.35 48.28 3.35
N ILE A 657 11.27 47.90 2.07
CA ILE A 657 11.14 48.84 0.95
C ILE A 657 9.82 49.61 0.98
N GLU A 658 8.71 48.93 1.24
CA GLU A 658 7.38 49.56 1.27
C GLU A 658 7.19 50.49 2.49
N ASN A 659 7.90 50.22 3.60
CA ASN A 659 7.82 51.00 4.83
C ASN A 659 8.84 52.17 4.93
N GLN A 660 9.49 52.57 3.82
CA GLN A 660 10.58 53.56 3.77
C GLN A 660 10.23 55.02 4.12
N GLU A 661 9.05 55.30 4.67
CA GLU A 661 8.73 56.63 5.21
C GLU A 661 9.47 56.92 6.53
N SER A 662 9.99 55.89 7.22
CA SER A 662 10.74 56.03 8.47
C SER A 662 12.26 56.04 8.23
N SER A 663 12.92 57.17 8.48
CA SER A 663 14.37 57.41 8.27
C SER A 663 15.34 56.48 9.05
N ALA A 664 14.84 55.55 9.86
CA ALA A 664 15.62 54.70 10.76
C ALA A 664 16.06 53.32 10.17
N ASN A 665 15.55 52.91 9.00
CA ASN A 665 15.67 51.52 8.54
C ASN A 665 16.88 51.20 7.63
N THR A 666 17.88 52.09 7.53
CA THR A 666 19.02 51.91 6.60
C THR A 666 19.99 50.81 7.03
N SER A 667 20.23 50.65 8.33
CA SER A 667 21.11 49.60 8.87
C SER A 667 20.51 48.20 8.72
N GLU A 668 19.20 48.07 8.90
CA GLU A 668 18.49 46.79 8.69
C GLU A 668 18.52 46.38 7.22
N LEU A 669 18.44 47.33 6.30
CA LEU A 669 18.56 47.07 4.87
C LEU A 669 19.97 46.57 4.51
N GLU A 670 21.01 47.23 5.01
CA GLU A 670 22.40 46.81 4.80
C GLU A 670 22.66 45.39 5.35
N HIS A 671 22.11 45.06 6.52
CA HIS A 671 22.18 43.72 7.08
C HIS A 671 21.51 42.67 6.19
N ILE A 672 20.28 42.92 5.71
CA ILE A 672 19.56 42.02 4.80
C ILE A 672 20.37 41.77 3.52
N ILE A 673 21.01 42.81 2.98
CA ILE A 673 21.83 42.75 1.78
C ILE A 673 23.07 41.86 2.02
N GLU A 674 23.76 42.04 3.15
CA GLU A 674 24.94 41.25 3.48
C GLU A 674 24.58 39.77 3.70
N GLU A 675 23.50 39.50 4.45
CA GLU A 675 23.01 38.14 4.66
C GLU A 675 22.60 37.46 3.37
N PHE A 676 21.86 38.16 2.51
CA PHE A 676 21.45 37.62 1.23
C PHE A 676 22.67 37.28 0.35
N ASN A 677 23.70 38.14 0.31
CA ASN A 677 24.94 37.85 -0.41
C ASN A 677 25.70 36.65 0.18
N LYS A 678 25.77 36.52 1.51
CA LYS A 678 26.36 35.36 2.19
C LYS A 678 25.62 34.06 1.83
N LYS A 679 24.28 34.07 1.87
CA LYS A 679 23.43 32.90 1.55
C LYS A 679 23.50 32.55 0.07
N SER A 680 23.48 33.54 -0.82
CA SER A 680 23.66 33.37 -2.27
C SER A 680 25.01 32.74 -2.59
N ASN A 681 26.11 33.26 -2.02
CA ASN A 681 27.44 32.67 -2.18
C ASN A 681 27.52 31.24 -1.64
N SER A 682 26.88 30.98 -0.48
CA SER A 682 26.79 29.63 0.09
C SER A 682 26.06 28.68 -0.88
N LEU A 683 24.94 29.11 -1.47
CA LEU A 683 24.20 28.36 -2.49
C LEU A 683 25.12 28.01 -3.68
N TYR A 684 25.84 28.99 -4.24
CA TYR A 684 26.78 28.75 -5.34
C TYR A 684 27.91 27.80 -4.97
N THR A 685 28.49 27.91 -3.77
CA THR A 685 29.54 26.99 -3.32
C THR A 685 29.04 25.56 -3.17
N ILE A 686 27.82 25.36 -2.69
CA ILE A 686 27.21 24.03 -2.57
C ILE A 686 26.91 23.46 -3.96
N LEU A 687 26.34 24.26 -4.87
CA LEU A 687 26.06 23.87 -6.25
C LEU A 687 27.35 23.55 -7.05
N ARG A 688 28.47 24.20 -6.72
CA ARG A 688 29.78 23.94 -7.33
C ARG A 688 30.52 22.76 -6.69
N SER A 689 30.19 22.41 -5.45
CA SER A 689 30.93 21.39 -4.71
C SER A 689 30.88 20.04 -5.44
N SER A 690 32.06 19.49 -5.72
CA SER A 690 32.24 18.25 -6.49
C SER A 690 31.70 17.00 -5.77
N ARG A 691 31.30 17.11 -4.49
CA ARG A 691 30.72 16.00 -3.72
C ARG A 691 29.36 15.53 -4.24
N LEU A 692 28.67 16.36 -5.02
CA LEU A 692 27.38 16.03 -5.64
C LEU A 692 27.52 15.40 -7.04
N VAL A 693 28.76 15.27 -7.56
CA VAL A 693 29.06 14.79 -8.92
C VAL A 693 28.88 13.28 -9.09
N GLY A 694 28.98 12.50 -8.00
CA GLY A 694 28.78 11.04 -8.04
C GLY A 694 27.33 10.57 -7.87
N SER A 695 26.37 11.48 -7.70
CA SER A 695 24.95 11.14 -7.47
C SER A 695 24.17 11.25 -8.79
N GLN A 696 23.09 10.46 -8.96
CA GLN A 696 22.12 10.59 -10.08
C GLN A 696 21.52 12.00 -10.22
N ARG A 697 21.77 12.87 -9.24
CA ARG A 697 21.31 14.27 -9.12
C ARG A 697 22.25 15.30 -9.77
N ALA A 698 23.49 14.90 -10.10
CA ALA A 698 24.51 15.74 -10.71
C ALA A 698 24.11 16.46 -12.01
N PRO A 699 23.42 15.83 -12.99
CA PRO A 699 23.12 16.50 -14.25
C PRO A 699 22.12 17.64 -14.08
N PHE A 700 21.17 17.50 -13.16
CA PHE A 700 20.12 18.48 -12.90
C PHE A 700 20.64 19.69 -12.11
N LEU A 701 21.49 19.46 -11.11
CA LEU A 701 22.22 20.50 -10.39
C LEU A 701 23.12 21.32 -11.34
N ARG A 702 23.77 20.65 -12.30
CA ARG A 702 24.60 21.33 -13.31
C ARG A 702 23.76 22.18 -14.26
N ARG A 703 22.59 21.71 -14.70
CA ARG A 703 21.66 22.52 -15.52
C ARG A 703 21.20 23.77 -14.77
N PHE A 704 20.82 23.63 -13.50
CA PHE A 704 20.46 24.78 -12.67
C PHE A 704 21.62 25.76 -12.50
N LEU A 705 22.83 25.27 -12.22
CA LEU A 705 24.03 26.10 -12.11
C LEU A 705 24.36 26.82 -13.43
N MET A 706 24.23 26.16 -14.57
CA MET A 706 24.44 26.78 -15.89
C MET A 706 23.42 27.90 -16.16
N ARG A 707 22.17 27.74 -15.75
CA ARG A 707 21.15 28.80 -15.86
C ARG A 707 21.48 29.99 -14.97
N LEU A 708 21.87 29.74 -13.73
CA LEU A 708 22.23 30.81 -12.81
C LEU A 708 23.50 31.56 -13.24
N ASN A 709 24.45 30.88 -13.90
CA ASN A 709 25.75 31.44 -14.23
C ASN A 709 26.05 31.42 -15.74
N PHE A 710 25.04 31.69 -16.58
CA PHE A 710 25.21 31.69 -18.05
C PHE A 710 26.27 32.71 -18.51
N ASN A 711 26.35 33.86 -17.84
CA ASN A 711 27.30 34.95 -18.15
C ASN A 711 28.61 34.92 -17.32
N SER A 712 28.87 33.87 -16.54
CA SER A 712 30.03 33.78 -15.61
C SER A 712 30.13 34.90 -14.55
N PHE A 713 29.08 35.72 -14.38
CA PHE A 713 29.04 36.87 -13.47
C PHE A 713 29.32 36.47 -12.01
N PHE A 714 28.78 35.34 -11.57
CA PHE A 714 28.96 34.83 -10.21
C PHE A 714 30.30 34.14 -10.00
N GLU A 715 30.93 33.65 -11.07
CA GLU A 715 32.27 33.10 -10.99
C GLU A 715 33.32 34.19 -10.76
N ALA A 716 33.18 35.36 -11.40
CA ALA A 716 34.01 36.53 -11.15
C ALA A 716 33.83 37.06 -9.71
N THR A 717 32.59 37.09 -9.22
CA THR A 717 32.24 37.59 -7.88
C THR A 717 32.73 36.64 -6.77
N ALA A 718 32.56 35.33 -6.94
CA ALA A 718 33.05 34.33 -5.99
C ALA A 718 34.58 34.27 -5.93
N ARG A 719 35.29 34.44 -7.07
CA ARG A 719 36.76 34.59 -7.09
C ARG A 719 37.22 35.88 -6.41
N GLY A 720 36.45 36.97 -6.55
CA GLY A 720 36.71 38.24 -5.86
C GLY A 720 36.68 38.10 -4.34
N VAL A 721 35.68 37.40 -3.79
CA VAL A 721 35.55 37.17 -2.33
C VAL A 721 36.62 36.21 -1.79
N LEU A 722 37.00 35.18 -2.56
CA LEU A 722 38.13 34.29 -2.20
C LEU A 722 39.48 35.04 -2.19
N ASN A 723 39.65 36.06 -3.03
CA ASN A 723 40.86 36.88 -3.06
C ASN A 723 40.93 37.93 -1.94
N VAL A 724 39.84 38.23 -1.23
CA VAL A 724 39.85 39.10 -0.04
C VAL A 724 40.35 38.35 1.22
N VAL A 725 40.30 37.01 1.22
CA VAL A 725 40.74 36.17 2.35
C VAL A 725 42.24 35.87 2.33
N ARG A 726 42.97 36.20 1.25
CA ARG A 726 44.45 36.18 1.26
C ARG A 726 44.98 37.59 1.56
N PRO A 727 45.71 37.82 2.66
CA PRO A 727 46.35 39.11 2.87
C PRO A 727 47.36 39.32 1.73
N ARG A 728 47.28 40.49 1.08
CA ARG A 728 48.32 40.94 0.14
C ARG A 728 49.67 40.86 0.88
N PRO A 729 50.72 40.24 0.31
CA PRO A 729 52.04 40.32 0.92
C PRO A 729 52.46 41.80 0.96
N ALA A 730 52.92 42.23 2.13
CA ALA A 730 53.44 43.57 2.35
C ALA A 730 54.58 43.82 1.36
N VAL A 731 54.44 44.86 0.53
CA VAL A 731 55.52 45.34 -0.32
C VAL A 731 56.57 45.96 0.61
N SER A 732 57.68 45.26 0.78
CA SER A 732 58.87 45.79 1.45
C SER A 732 59.45 46.92 0.61
N VAL A 733 59.41 48.14 1.16
CA VAL A 733 60.19 49.28 0.70
C VAL A 733 61.68 48.90 0.80
N LEU A 734 62.36 48.82 -0.34
CA LEU A 734 63.81 48.81 -0.40
C LEU A 734 64.25 50.02 -1.22
N ASN A 735 64.67 51.04 -0.47
CA ASN A 735 65.52 52.13 -0.95
C ASN A 735 66.97 51.64 -1.10
N GLN A 736 67.70 52.30 -2.00
CA GLN A 736 69.15 52.23 -2.30
C GLN A 736 69.52 51.11 -3.30
N GLN A 737 70.15 51.38 -4.45
CA GLN A 737 70.99 52.51 -4.90
C GLN A 737 70.56 53.07 -6.26
#